data_AF-A0A1Q8BLZ6-F1
#
_entry.id   AF-A0A1Q8BLZ6-F1
#
_cell.length_a   1.000
_cell.length_b   1.000
_cell.length_c   1.000
_cell.angle_alpha   90.00
_cell.angle_beta   90.00
_cell.angle_gamma   90.00
#
_symmetry.space_group_name_H-M   'P 1'
#
loop_
_entity.id
_entity.type
_entity.pdbx_description
1 polymer ?
#
loop_
_entity_poly.entity_id
_entity_poly.type
_entity_poly.pdbx_seq_one_letter_code
_entity_poly.pdbx_strand_id
1 'polypeptide(L)'
;MTSATPTTDPKVTPELVAKHGLTPDEFERIKKILGREPNFTELGIFSVMWSEHCSYKNSRRELKKFPTTGPSILVKAGEENAGVVDIGDGWAIAFKMESHNHPSAIEPFQGAATGVGGIIRDIFTMGARPEFCLNSLRFGPISGDSPNVPTNRRLFTGVVSGIAHYGNCIGIPTIGGEIYFDESFEGNPLVNVFCLGVLRHDQLARGAARGVGNPVFYVGAETGRDGLAGAAFASRELTEQSKEDRPAVQVGDPFKEKLLLEACLELLARDAVAGIQDMGAAGLTCSTCETASRGGNEIFDKWDVPCAEIGRVTDDGMMRVRNNGSIAAEIPAKPLAEEAPLYSREAIAPKKAARFDVATLPKIDNHKALRELLRDPTIASKNWVYRQYDHTVRTGTMVKPGSDAAVFFVRYANKILAATSDCNSLYCALDPREGAKIAVAEAARNLTCSGAKPLAVTDNLNFGNPYKPENFWQLREAVEGAAEACRALGTPITGGNVSLYNESPAGVVDPTPTIGMVGLIEKEEDITTQWFKTAGDEIILVGKIGAELGGSRFLKVCHGKKIGPPPHVDLAHEIEIQNTVRDLIRGGIVQSAHDCSEGGLAVALAESCFNPKQRFGAEIDLGDCGGSRPSGAGETPGTTEEILFNESQSRIVISVAPENLEKTMSMLGERKIPFQQLGKVAGDQLRVEIAGEKLAWPIADLYDDWWNSIRRLVESDSSAERIPSL
;
A
#
# COMPACT_ATOMS: atom_id res chain seq x y z
N MET A 1 -4.73 -9.17 52.77
CA MET A 1 -4.17 -10.34 52.06
C MET A 1 -5.26 -11.38 51.92
N THR A 2 -5.95 -11.40 50.77
CA THR A 2 -6.79 -12.51 50.35
C THR A 2 -6.08 -13.13 49.16
N SER A 3 -5.38 -14.25 49.40
CA SER A 3 -4.82 -15.06 48.32
C SER A 3 -5.98 -15.63 47.52
N ALA A 4 -6.32 -15.01 46.40
CA ALA A 4 -7.18 -15.64 45.41
C ALA A 4 -6.46 -16.92 44.95
N THR A 5 -7.09 -18.06 45.19
CA THR A 5 -6.67 -19.37 44.69
C THR A 5 -6.40 -19.26 43.18
N PRO A 6 -5.30 -19.82 42.64
CA PRO A 6 -5.10 -19.83 41.20
C PRO A 6 -6.30 -20.55 40.58
N THR A 7 -7.03 -19.90 39.67
CA THR A 7 -7.97 -20.60 38.79
C THR A 7 -7.17 -21.68 38.09
N THR A 8 -7.47 -22.94 38.35
CA THR A 8 -6.84 -24.06 37.66
C THR A 8 -7.06 -23.88 36.16
N ASP A 9 -5.97 -23.78 35.41
CA ASP A 9 -6.01 -23.70 33.96
C ASP A 9 -6.91 -24.81 33.39
N PRO A 10 -7.71 -24.52 32.35
CA PRO A 10 -8.55 -25.52 31.74
C PRO A 10 -7.70 -26.65 31.17
N LYS A 11 -8.18 -27.88 31.30
CA LYS A 11 -7.52 -29.04 30.69
C LYS A 11 -7.49 -28.87 29.17
N VAL A 12 -6.34 -29.12 28.56
CA VAL A 12 -6.21 -29.10 27.09
C VAL A 12 -6.95 -30.31 26.51
N THR A 13 -8.04 -30.05 25.79
CA THR A 13 -8.83 -31.05 25.08
C THR A 13 -8.77 -30.81 23.56
N PRO A 14 -9.09 -31.81 22.71
CA PRO A 14 -9.15 -31.60 21.26
C PRO A 14 -10.06 -30.44 20.83
N GLU A 15 -11.17 -30.23 21.53
CA GLU A 15 -12.09 -29.11 21.27
C GLU A 15 -11.43 -27.76 21.61
N LEU A 16 -10.65 -27.70 22.69
CA LEU A 16 -9.91 -26.49 23.06
C LEU A 16 -8.78 -26.18 22.07
N VAL A 17 -8.08 -27.22 21.60
CA VAL A 17 -7.04 -27.09 20.55
C VAL A 17 -7.66 -26.54 19.26
N ALA A 18 -8.79 -27.10 18.82
CA ALA A 18 -9.52 -26.62 17.66
C ALA A 18 -10.00 -25.17 17.82
N LYS A 19 -10.46 -24.78 19.02
CA LYS A 19 -10.86 -23.39 19.32
C LYS A 19 -9.71 -22.40 19.18
N HIS A 20 -8.49 -22.84 19.49
CA HIS A 20 -7.24 -22.09 19.28
C HIS A 20 -6.76 -22.08 17.83
N GLY A 21 -7.47 -22.74 16.90
CA GLY A 21 -7.11 -22.74 15.48
C GLY A 21 -5.89 -23.60 15.14
N LEU A 22 -5.50 -24.51 16.03
CA LEU A 22 -4.43 -25.48 15.78
C LEU A 22 -5.01 -26.78 15.22
N THR A 23 -4.39 -27.31 14.18
CA THR A 23 -4.70 -28.61 13.62
C THR A 23 -4.20 -29.76 14.51
N PRO A 24 -4.77 -30.97 14.40
CA PRO A 24 -4.25 -32.14 15.12
C PRO A 24 -2.75 -32.39 14.88
N ASP A 25 -2.28 -32.19 13.65
CA ASP A 25 -0.86 -32.36 13.30
C ASP A 25 0.04 -31.29 13.92
N GLU A 26 -0.41 -30.02 13.94
CA GLU A 26 0.29 -28.95 14.65
C GLU A 26 0.38 -29.26 16.15
N PHE A 27 -0.70 -29.76 16.75
CA PHE A 27 -0.73 -30.12 18.16
C PHE A 27 0.24 -31.27 18.50
N GLU A 28 0.28 -32.32 17.69
CA GLU A 28 1.26 -33.41 17.88
C GLU A 28 2.71 -32.93 17.67
N ARG A 29 2.93 -31.97 16.77
CA ARG A 29 4.24 -31.34 16.60
C ARG A 29 4.63 -30.52 17.84
N ILE A 30 3.71 -29.75 18.41
CA ILE A 30 3.93 -29.01 19.67
C ILE A 30 4.33 -29.97 20.78
N LYS A 31 3.60 -31.10 20.93
CA LYS A 31 3.94 -32.14 21.92
C LYS A 31 5.34 -32.70 21.72
N LYS A 32 5.76 -32.90 20.46
CA LYS A 32 7.11 -33.37 20.13
C LYS A 32 8.19 -32.33 20.48
N ILE A 33 7.94 -31.04 20.23
CA ILE A 33 8.84 -29.94 20.58
C ILE A 33 9.02 -29.83 22.09
N LEU A 34 7.92 -29.91 22.84
CA LEU A 34 7.94 -29.79 24.30
C LEU A 34 8.36 -31.08 25.02
N GLY A 35 8.24 -32.24 24.37
CA GLY A 35 8.40 -33.55 25.00
C GLY A 35 7.27 -33.93 25.96
N ARG A 36 6.18 -33.14 26.00
CA ARG A 36 5.01 -33.29 26.87
C ARG A 36 3.80 -32.57 26.27
N GLU A 37 2.63 -32.73 26.87
CA GLU A 37 1.48 -31.91 26.52
C GLU A 37 1.71 -30.43 26.92
N PRO A 38 1.34 -29.47 26.05
CA PRO A 38 1.37 -28.06 26.41
C PRO A 38 0.33 -27.78 27.50
N ASN A 39 0.62 -26.87 28.42
CA ASN A 39 -0.40 -26.31 29.30
C ASN A 39 -1.26 -25.27 28.56
N PHE A 40 -2.27 -24.71 29.22
CA PHE A 40 -3.18 -23.73 28.59
C PHE A 40 -2.46 -22.47 28.08
N THR A 41 -1.51 -21.93 28.85
CA THR A 41 -0.74 -20.75 28.47
C THR A 41 0.17 -21.04 27.27
N GLU A 42 0.85 -22.18 27.27
CA GLU A 42 1.70 -22.63 26.17
C GLU A 42 0.90 -22.89 24.90
N LEU A 43 -0.28 -23.50 25.01
CA LEU A 43 -1.21 -23.68 23.90
C LEU A 43 -1.61 -22.33 23.29
N GLY A 44 -1.94 -21.35 24.14
CA GLY A 44 -2.23 -19.98 23.71
C GLY A 44 -1.06 -19.35 22.96
N ILE A 45 0.16 -19.45 23.50
CA ILE A 45 1.37 -18.94 22.87
C ILE A 45 1.60 -19.56 21.48
N PHE A 46 1.57 -20.90 21.37
CA PHE A 46 1.73 -21.58 20.09
C PHE A 46 0.62 -21.21 19.11
N SER A 47 -0.62 -21.11 19.56
CA SER A 47 -1.76 -20.79 18.69
C SER A 47 -1.61 -19.46 17.97
N VAL A 48 -1.05 -18.46 18.65
CA VAL A 48 -0.84 -17.14 18.09
C VAL A 48 0.43 -17.11 17.24
N MET A 49 1.55 -17.63 17.75
CA MET A 49 2.83 -17.63 17.02
C MET A 49 2.78 -18.46 15.74
N TRP A 50 1.98 -19.53 15.71
CA TRP A 50 1.76 -20.37 14.53
C TRP A 50 0.47 -20.03 13.78
N SER A 51 -0.15 -18.87 14.04
CA SER A 51 -1.23 -18.34 13.22
C SER A 51 -0.73 -17.99 11.81
N GLU A 52 -1.64 -17.86 10.84
CA GLU A 52 -1.24 -17.43 9.50
C GLU A 52 -0.61 -16.03 9.52
N HIS A 53 -1.19 -15.14 10.33
CA HIS A 53 -0.75 -13.76 10.48
C HIS A 53 0.70 -13.65 10.98
N CYS A 54 1.13 -14.49 11.93
CA CYS A 54 2.50 -14.43 12.47
C CYS A 54 3.52 -15.28 11.70
N SER A 55 3.10 -16.41 11.13
CA SER A 55 4.04 -17.41 10.58
C SER A 55 3.98 -17.60 9.07
N TYR A 56 3.01 -16.97 8.40
CA TYR A 56 2.86 -16.97 6.93
C TYR A 56 2.85 -18.39 6.35
N LYS A 57 2.13 -19.32 6.99
CA LYS A 57 2.24 -20.77 6.74
C LYS A 57 1.94 -21.14 5.30
N ASN A 58 1.04 -20.41 4.65
CA ASN A 58 0.64 -20.67 3.26
C ASN A 58 1.43 -19.81 2.26
N SER A 59 1.83 -18.59 2.63
CA SER A 59 2.47 -17.64 1.70
C SER A 59 3.99 -17.68 1.71
N ARG A 60 4.66 -18.02 2.82
CA ARG A 60 6.12 -17.93 2.98
C ARG A 60 6.92 -18.68 1.92
N ARG A 61 6.39 -19.78 1.36
CA ARG A 61 7.04 -20.48 0.25
C ARG A 61 7.04 -19.67 -1.04
N GLU A 62 5.93 -19.00 -1.33
CA GLU A 62 5.78 -18.15 -2.51
C GLU A 62 6.61 -16.87 -2.38
N LEU A 63 6.64 -16.25 -1.19
CA LEU A 63 7.41 -15.03 -0.94
C LEU A 63 8.91 -15.16 -1.24
N LYS A 64 9.48 -16.38 -1.19
CA LYS A 64 10.88 -16.65 -1.55
C LYS A 64 11.21 -16.39 -3.01
N LYS A 65 10.20 -16.21 -3.87
CA LYS A 65 10.38 -15.86 -5.28
C LYS A 65 10.76 -14.40 -5.48
N PHE A 66 10.51 -13.54 -4.50
CA PHE A 66 10.82 -12.12 -4.61
C PHE A 66 12.33 -11.86 -4.64
N PRO A 67 12.81 -10.89 -5.44
CA PRO A 67 14.19 -10.44 -5.39
C PRO A 67 14.39 -9.58 -4.14
N THR A 68 15.02 -10.13 -3.10
CA THR A 68 15.22 -9.43 -1.79
C THR A 68 16.64 -8.92 -1.58
N THR A 69 17.51 -9.06 -2.58
CA THR A 69 18.91 -8.65 -2.52
C THR A 69 19.22 -7.61 -3.58
N GLY A 70 20.04 -6.63 -3.22
CA GLY A 70 20.55 -5.61 -4.14
C GLY A 70 21.73 -4.87 -3.50
N PRO A 71 22.51 -4.12 -4.29
CA PRO A 71 23.71 -3.43 -3.80
C PRO A 71 23.39 -2.39 -2.72
N SER A 72 22.20 -1.81 -2.74
CA SER A 72 21.75 -0.80 -1.77
C SER A 72 20.98 -1.39 -0.59
N ILE A 73 20.84 -2.72 -0.47
CA ILE A 73 20.02 -3.34 0.59
C ILE A 73 20.89 -3.60 1.83
N LEU A 74 20.57 -2.92 2.93
CA LEU A 74 21.25 -3.06 4.23
C LEU A 74 20.58 -4.10 5.14
N VAL A 75 19.26 -4.25 5.01
CA VAL A 75 18.45 -5.25 5.72
C VAL A 75 17.49 -5.88 4.72
N LYS A 76 17.51 -7.21 4.62
CA LYS A 76 16.66 -7.94 3.68
C LYS A 76 15.26 -8.17 4.26
N ALA A 77 14.30 -8.44 3.39
CA ALA A 77 12.96 -8.83 3.77
C ALA A 77 12.95 -10.01 4.75
N GLY A 78 12.30 -9.82 5.91
CA GLY A 78 12.16 -10.82 6.95
C GLY A 78 13.38 -11.03 7.85
N GLU A 79 14.44 -10.23 7.71
CA GLU A 79 15.55 -10.20 8.69
C GLU A 79 15.19 -9.35 9.92
N GLU A 80 14.42 -8.27 9.75
CA GLU A 80 13.97 -7.34 10.79
C GLU A 80 12.56 -6.82 10.48
N ASN A 81 12.01 -5.94 11.32
CA ASN A 81 10.65 -5.41 11.17
C ASN A 81 10.41 -4.67 9.86
N ALA A 82 11.39 -3.91 9.37
CA ALA A 82 11.31 -3.24 8.09
C ALA A 82 12.61 -3.42 7.30
N GLY A 83 12.50 -3.38 5.97
CA GLY A 83 13.68 -3.40 5.13
C GLY A 83 14.34 -2.03 5.05
N VAL A 84 15.67 -2.05 4.86
CA VAL A 84 16.50 -0.85 4.91
C VAL A 84 17.33 -0.71 3.65
N VAL A 85 17.26 0.47 3.04
CA VAL A 85 17.90 0.80 1.76
C VAL A 85 18.85 1.96 1.92
N ASP A 86 20.10 1.81 1.46
CA ASP A 86 21.09 2.86 1.37
C ASP A 86 20.70 3.88 0.30
N ILE A 87 20.73 5.16 0.66
CA ILE A 87 20.46 6.31 -0.21
C ILE A 87 21.69 7.23 -0.38
N GLY A 88 22.87 6.73 0.00
CA GLY A 88 24.15 7.42 -0.13
C GLY A 88 24.47 8.36 1.03
N ASP A 89 25.71 8.86 1.08
CA ASP A 89 26.22 9.79 2.09
C ASP A 89 26.08 9.29 3.55
N GLY A 90 26.10 7.97 3.73
CA GLY A 90 25.92 7.31 5.03
C GLY A 90 24.49 7.37 5.58
N TRP A 91 23.51 7.69 4.73
CA TRP A 91 22.08 7.70 5.05
C TRP A 91 21.37 6.49 4.46
N ALA A 92 20.33 6.04 5.14
CA ALA A 92 19.44 5.00 4.69
C ALA A 92 17.97 5.38 4.94
N ILE A 93 17.07 4.65 4.29
CA ILE A 93 15.63 4.67 4.54
C ILE A 93 15.19 3.31 5.05
N ALA A 94 14.32 3.29 6.06
CA ALA A 94 13.58 2.12 6.48
C ALA A 94 12.12 2.33 6.09
N PHE A 95 11.48 1.36 5.45
CA PHE A 95 10.07 1.46 5.11
C PHE A 95 9.39 0.09 5.04
N LYS A 96 8.10 0.07 5.33
CA LYS A 96 7.23 -1.12 5.30
C LYS A 96 5.79 -0.68 5.05
N MET A 97 4.96 -1.65 4.66
CA MET A 97 3.52 -1.51 4.60
C MET A 97 2.84 -2.62 5.40
N GLU A 98 1.78 -2.27 6.13
CA GLU A 98 0.94 -3.20 6.91
C GLU A 98 -0.54 -3.09 6.52
N SER A 99 -1.34 -4.08 6.88
CA SER A 99 -2.79 -4.11 6.65
C SER A 99 -3.56 -4.19 7.98
N HIS A 100 -4.70 -3.50 8.07
CA HIS A 100 -5.61 -3.58 9.22
C HIS A 100 -7.07 -3.81 8.80
N ASN A 101 -7.27 -4.71 7.82
CA ASN A 101 -8.55 -4.95 7.12
C ASN A 101 -9.68 -5.37 8.06
N HIS A 102 -9.58 -6.54 8.71
CA HIS A 102 -10.65 -7.07 9.56
C HIS A 102 -11.00 -6.15 10.74
N PRO A 103 -10.03 -5.55 11.48
CA PRO A 103 -10.35 -4.55 12.48
C PRO A 103 -11.12 -3.36 11.91
N SER A 104 -10.69 -2.82 10.75
CA SER A 104 -11.35 -1.70 10.08
C SER A 104 -12.74 -2.05 9.51
N ALA A 105 -13.00 -3.31 9.18
CA ALA A 105 -14.32 -3.78 8.77
C ALA A 105 -15.35 -3.70 9.91
N ILE A 106 -14.91 -3.92 11.16
CA ILE A 106 -15.77 -3.91 12.35
C ILE A 106 -15.84 -2.50 12.98
N GLU A 107 -14.69 -1.90 13.22
CA GLU A 107 -14.51 -0.59 13.86
C GLU A 107 -13.57 0.25 12.97
N PRO A 108 -14.11 1.00 12.00
CA PRO A 108 -13.29 1.62 10.96
C PRO A 108 -12.33 2.68 11.49
N PHE A 109 -12.71 3.43 12.52
CA PHE A 109 -11.87 4.48 13.08
C PHE A 109 -10.67 3.88 13.83
N GLN A 110 -10.95 3.01 14.80
CA GLN A 110 -9.93 2.43 15.65
C GLN A 110 -9.07 1.42 14.91
N GLY A 111 -9.68 0.63 14.02
CA GLY A 111 -8.95 -0.28 13.14
C GLY A 111 -7.93 0.46 12.29
N ALA A 112 -8.30 1.58 11.67
CA ALA A 112 -7.38 2.33 10.85
C ALA A 112 -6.32 3.10 11.68
N ALA A 113 -6.73 3.70 12.80
CA ALA A 113 -5.84 4.44 13.70
C ALA A 113 -4.73 3.53 14.27
N THR A 114 -5.09 2.34 14.73
CA THR A 114 -4.12 1.37 15.26
C THR A 114 -3.22 0.78 14.18
N GLY A 115 -3.70 0.67 12.93
CA GLY A 115 -2.87 0.32 11.78
C GLY A 115 -1.78 1.37 11.51
N VAL A 116 -2.10 2.67 11.62
CA VAL A 116 -1.11 3.75 11.52
C VAL A 116 -0.09 3.69 12.66
N GLY A 117 -0.54 3.46 13.89
CA GLY A 117 0.39 3.29 15.01
C GLY A 117 1.32 2.08 14.85
N GLY A 118 0.78 0.93 14.44
CA GLY A 118 1.57 -0.29 14.18
C GLY A 118 2.75 -0.05 13.25
N ILE A 119 2.46 0.46 12.06
CA ILE A 119 3.50 0.70 11.06
C ILE A 119 4.52 1.76 11.49
N ILE A 120 4.12 2.78 12.27
CA ILE A 120 5.05 3.78 12.80
C ILE A 120 6.03 3.14 13.78
N ARG A 121 5.55 2.22 14.63
CA ARG A 121 6.41 1.46 15.56
C ARG A 121 7.43 0.62 14.82
N ASP A 122 7.02 -0.12 13.80
CA ASP A 122 7.96 -0.90 12.97
C ASP A 122 9.14 -0.06 12.46
N ILE A 123 8.90 1.20 12.11
CA ILE A 123 9.93 2.07 11.56
C ILE A 123 10.86 2.59 12.65
N PHE A 124 10.35 3.10 13.76
CA PHE A 124 11.23 3.67 14.78
C PHE A 124 12.00 2.62 15.60
N THR A 125 11.53 1.37 15.64
CA THR A 125 12.28 0.25 16.23
C THR A 125 13.46 -0.17 15.37
N MET A 126 13.50 0.21 14.08
CA MET A 126 14.72 0.09 13.26
C MET A 126 15.77 1.18 13.56
N GLY A 127 15.47 2.12 14.46
CA GLY A 127 16.26 3.34 14.69
C GLY A 127 16.02 4.43 13.64
N ALA A 128 15.03 4.23 12.76
CA ALA A 128 14.67 5.19 11.73
C ALA A 128 13.63 6.18 12.24
N ARG A 129 13.86 7.48 12.01
CA ARG A 129 12.88 8.50 12.37
C ARG A 129 11.77 8.54 11.32
N PRO A 130 10.49 8.23 11.66
CA PRO A 130 9.39 8.23 10.70
C PRO A 130 9.16 9.63 10.10
N GLU A 131 9.29 9.77 8.77
CA GLU A 131 9.18 11.03 8.03
C GLU A 131 7.77 11.27 7.49
N PHE A 132 7.14 10.24 6.91
CA PHE A 132 5.81 10.34 6.30
C PHE A 132 5.16 8.96 6.13
N CYS A 133 3.85 8.98 5.90
CA CYS A 133 3.02 7.82 5.57
C CYS A 133 2.36 7.94 4.19
N LEU A 134 1.96 6.79 3.64
CA LEU A 134 1.04 6.65 2.49
C LEU A 134 -0.05 5.64 2.84
N ASN A 135 -1.19 5.69 2.15
CA ASN A 135 -2.24 4.68 2.32
C ASN A 135 -2.64 4.04 0.99
N SER A 136 -2.99 2.76 1.02
CA SER A 136 -3.68 2.09 -0.07
C SER A 136 -4.98 1.53 0.46
N LEU A 137 -6.10 2.10 0.01
CA LEU A 137 -7.42 1.83 0.55
C LEU A 137 -8.34 1.22 -0.51
N ARG A 138 -9.16 0.23 -0.11
CA ARG A 138 -10.17 -0.40 -0.98
C ARG A 138 -11.51 -0.46 -0.26
N PHE A 139 -12.58 -0.04 -0.93
CA PHE A 139 -13.92 -0.02 -0.35
C PHE A 139 -14.98 -0.48 -1.36
N GLY A 140 -16.12 -0.95 -0.84
CA GLY A 140 -17.34 -1.09 -1.63
C GLY A 140 -17.81 0.27 -2.20
N PRO A 141 -18.71 0.27 -3.20
CA PRO A 141 -19.20 1.50 -3.82
C PRO A 141 -19.83 2.47 -2.81
N ILE A 142 -19.47 3.76 -2.90
CA ILE A 142 -20.04 4.88 -2.09
C ILE A 142 -21.02 5.75 -2.88
N SER A 143 -21.29 5.36 -4.12
CA SER A 143 -22.23 5.98 -5.06
C SER A 143 -23.21 4.95 -5.61
N GLY A 144 -24.33 5.43 -6.15
CA GLY A 144 -25.42 4.58 -6.68
C GLY A 144 -26.45 4.23 -5.62
N ASP A 145 -27.34 3.30 -5.97
CA ASP A 145 -28.56 2.99 -5.21
C ASP A 145 -28.49 1.64 -4.45
N SER A 146 -27.31 1.01 -4.39
CA SER A 146 -27.14 -0.22 -3.62
C SER A 146 -27.43 0.01 -2.13
N PRO A 147 -28.14 -0.91 -1.44
CA PRO A 147 -28.44 -0.77 -0.01
C PRO A 147 -27.18 -0.75 0.87
N ASN A 148 -26.04 -1.20 0.34
CA ASN A 148 -24.75 -1.22 1.06
C ASN A 148 -24.02 0.13 1.03
N VAL A 149 -24.42 1.07 0.15
CA VAL A 149 -23.75 2.37 -0.01
C VAL A 149 -23.61 3.18 1.29
N PRO A 150 -24.64 3.30 2.16
CA PRO A 150 -24.49 4.00 3.43
C PRO A 150 -23.44 3.36 4.37
N THR A 151 -23.40 2.03 4.40
CA THR A 151 -22.40 1.28 5.17
C THR A 151 -21.00 1.51 4.61
N ASN A 152 -20.82 1.44 3.29
CA ASN A 152 -19.55 1.70 2.63
C ASN A 152 -19.06 3.14 2.88
N ARG A 153 -19.97 4.13 2.87
CA ARG A 153 -19.65 5.51 3.24
C ARG A 153 -19.16 5.60 4.68
N ARG A 154 -19.84 4.96 5.63
CA ARG A 154 -19.42 4.93 7.04
C ARG A 154 -18.04 4.29 7.22
N LEU A 155 -17.75 3.19 6.52
CA LEU A 155 -16.44 2.55 6.57
C LEU A 155 -15.36 3.49 6.02
N PHE A 156 -15.61 4.08 4.84
CA PHE A 156 -14.71 5.03 4.20
C PHE A 156 -14.43 6.25 5.09
N THR A 157 -15.46 6.93 5.59
CA THR A 157 -15.30 8.13 6.42
C THR A 157 -14.65 7.81 7.77
N GLY A 158 -15.00 6.66 8.39
CA GLY A 158 -14.41 6.20 9.63
C GLY A 158 -12.92 5.90 9.50
N VAL A 159 -12.51 5.17 8.46
CA VAL A 159 -11.10 4.85 8.18
C VAL A 159 -10.29 6.11 7.94
N VAL A 160 -10.77 7.01 7.08
CA VAL A 160 -10.11 8.29 6.82
C VAL A 160 -9.96 9.11 8.10
N SER A 161 -11.00 9.16 8.94
CA SER A 161 -10.95 9.87 10.22
C SER A 161 -9.95 9.26 11.20
N GLY A 162 -9.85 7.93 11.25
CA GLY A 162 -8.90 7.22 12.11
C GLY A 162 -7.45 7.45 11.70
N ILE A 163 -7.16 7.39 10.39
CA ILE A 163 -5.84 7.69 9.82
C ILE A 163 -5.46 9.14 10.12
N ALA A 164 -6.37 10.07 9.85
CA ALA A 164 -6.18 11.49 10.12
C ALA A 164 -5.88 11.74 11.59
N HIS A 165 -6.68 11.16 12.49
CA HIS A 165 -6.49 11.32 13.93
C HIS A 165 -5.09 10.89 14.37
N TYR A 166 -4.67 9.67 14.03
CA TYR A 166 -3.40 9.14 14.51
C TYR A 166 -2.20 9.91 13.95
N GLY A 167 -2.14 10.06 12.62
CA GLY A 167 -1.03 10.74 11.93
C GLY A 167 -0.88 12.21 12.35
N ASN A 168 -2.00 12.93 12.48
CA ASN A 168 -1.98 14.33 12.89
C ASN A 168 -1.53 14.49 14.34
N CYS A 169 -2.01 13.63 15.26
CA CYS A 169 -1.67 13.71 16.68
C CYS A 169 -0.20 13.38 16.94
N ILE A 170 0.36 12.35 16.28
CA ILE A 170 1.77 11.97 16.44
C ILE A 170 2.72 12.91 15.67
N GLY A 171 2.20 13.68 14.71
CA GLY A 171 2.96 14.62 13.89
C GLY A 171 3.76 13.95 12.78
N ILE A 172 3.19 12.92 12.15
CA ILE A 172 3.76 12.26 10.97
C ILE A 172 2.77 12.45 9.81
N PRO A 173 3.16 13.21 8.76
CA PRO A 173 2.25 13.56 7.68
C PRO A 173 1.93 12.35 6.80
N THR A 174 0.69 12.28 6.31
CA THR A 174 0.30 11.36 5.24
C THR A 174 0.34 12.10 3.92
N ILE A 175 1.33 11.80 3.08
CA ILE A 175 1.68 12.65 1.93
C ILE A 175 1.15 12.14 0.58
N GLY A 176 0.47 10.99 0.56
CA GLY A 176 -0.08 10.41 -0.66
C GLY A 176 -0.76 9.06 -0.41
N GLY A 177 -1.07 8.36 -1.49
CA GLY A 177 -1.77 7.09 -1.46
C GLY A 177 -2.75 6.91 -2.61
N GLU A 178 -3.45 5.79 -2.59
CA GLU A 178 -4.49 5.44 -3.56
C GLU A 178 -5.78 4.97 -2.87
N ILE A 179 -6.90 5.15 -3.56
CA ILE A 179 -8.21 4.66 -3.09
C ILE A 179 -8.98 4.11 -4.29
N TYR A 180 -9.45 2.87 -4.18
CA TYR A 180 -10.19 2.19 -5.23
C TYR A 180 -11.54 1.69 -4.70
N PHE A 181 -12.59 1.87 -5.51
CA PHE A 181 -13.96 1.49 -5.17
C PHE A 181 -14.50 0.43 -6.13
N ASP A 182 -14.95 -0.69 -5.58
CA ASP A 182 -15.53 -1.83 -6.32
C ASP A 182 -16.36 -2.73 -5.40
N GLU A 183 -17.40 -3.37 -5.93
CA GLU A 183 -18.29 -4.28 -5.20
C GLU A 183 -17.57 -5.46 -4.56
N SER A 184 -16.41 -5.88 -5.08
CA SER A 184 -15.60 -6.96 -4.49
C SER A 184 -15.11 -6.66 -3.07
N PHE A 185 -15.06 -5.38 -2.68
CA PHE A 185 -14.65 -4.95 -1.33
C PHE A 185 -15.83 -4.66 -0.40
N GLU A 186 -17.07 -5.02 -0.80
CA GLU A 186 -18.22 -4.92 0.09
C GLU A 186 -18.08 -5.90 1.28
N GLY A 187 -18.29 -5.38 2.49
CA GLY A 187 -18.19 -6.13 3.74
C GLY A 187 -16.77 -6.44 4.20
N ASN A 188 -15.75 -6.27 3.34
CA ASN A 188 -14.35 -6.40 3.73
C ASN A 188 -13.48 -5.32 3.04
N PRO A 189 -13.35 -4.11 3.63
CA PRO A 189 -12.46 -3.08 3.13
C PRO A 189 -10.99 -3.49 3.32
N LEU A 190 -10.12 -3.05 2.42
CA LEU A 190 -8.68 -3.19 2.61
C LEU A 190 -8.11 -1.85 3.08
N VAL A 191 -7.37 -1.89 4.19
CA VAL A 191 -6.79 -0.70 4.82
C VAL A 191 -5.31 -0.95 5.02
N ASN A 192 -4.52 -0.53 4.02
CA ASN A 192 -3.07 -0.68 4.03
C ASN A 192 -2.42 0.67 4.35
N VAL A 193 -1.47 0.65 5.28
CA VAL A 193 -0.70 1.84 5.69
C VAL A 193 0.78 1.58 5.47
N PHE A 194 1.44 2.51 4.80
CA PHE A 194 2.88 2.54 4.58
C PHE A 194 3.51 3.63 5.45
N CYS A 195 4.70 3.38 5.99
CA CYS A 195 5.52 4.39 6.64
C CYS A 195 6.96 4.30 6.17
N LEU A 196 7.60 5.46 6.01
CA LEU A 196 9.03 5.59 5.74
C LEU A 196 9.70 6.42 6.84
N GLY A 197 10.84 5.94 7.31
CA GLY A 197 11.74 6.69 8.18
C GLY A 197 13.17 6.74 7.63
N VAL A 198 13.96 7.66 8.18
CA VAL A 198 15.35 7.89 7.78
C VAL A 198 16.28 7.69 8.97
N LEU A 199 17.44 7.10 8.71
CA LEU A 199 18.50 6.85 9.69
C LEU A 199 19.89 6.93 9.06
N ARG A 200 20.90 7.12 9.90
CA ARG A 200 22.30 6.85 9.54
C ARG A 200 22.57 5.35 9.58
N HIS A 201 23.57 4.90 8.81
CA HIS A 201 23.98 3.49 8.79
C HIS A 201 24.39 2.97 10.18
N ASP A 202 24.99 3.80 11.02
CA ASP A 202 25.41 3.47 12.39
C ASP A 202 24.27 3.52 13.43
N GLN A 203 23.12 4.06 13.05
CA GLN A 203 21.90 4.10 13.89
C GLN A 203 21.00 2.89 13.69
N LEU A 204 21.34 2.00 12.75
CA LEU A 204 20.54 0.83 12.44
C LEU A 204 20.43 -0.09 13.66
N ALA A 205 19.23 -0.12 14.23
CA ALA A 205 18.88 -1.02 15.31
C ALA A 205 18.51 -2.40 14.75
N ARG A 206 18.63 -3.40 15.62
CA ARG A 206 18.34 -4.81 15.34
C ARG A 206 17.42 -5.31 16.43
N GLY A 207 16.51 -6.21 16.13
CA GLY A 207 15.67 -6.83 17.15
C GLY A 207 16.53 -7.69 18.09
N ALA A 208 17.26 -8.66 17.55
CA ALA A 208 17.89 -9.74 18.33
C ALA A 208 18.53 -9.33 19.69
N ALA A 209 18.01 -9.88 20.80
CA ALA A 209 18.64 -9.78 22.13
C ALA A 209 20.11 -10.19 22.08
N ARG A 210 20.95 -9.39 22.74
CA ARG A 210 22.35 -9.74 23.00
C ARG A 210 22.70 -9.39 24.44
N GLY A 211 23.65 -10.14 24.98
CA GLY A 211 24.15 -9.95 26.35
C GLY A 211 23.35 -10.75 27.38
N VAL A 212 23.87 -11.92 27.74
CA VAL A 212 23.33 -12.75 28.83
C VAL A 212 23.28 -11.93 30.12
N GLY A 213 22.14 -11.94 30.78
CA GLY A 213 21.90 -11.18 32.00
C GLY A 213 21.43 -9.73 31.78
N ASN A 214 21.40 -9.24 30.54
CA ASN A 214 20.80 -7.94 30.27
C ASN A 214 19.30 -7.94 30.64
N PRO A 215 18.80 -6.87 31.28
CA PRO A 215 17.39 -6.71 31.59
C PRO A 215 16.54 -6.54 30.33
N VAL A 216 15.32 -7.07 30.38
CA VAL A 216 14.26 -6.91 29.38
C VAL A 216 13.26 -5.91 29.92
N PHE A 217 13.05 -4.82 29.19
CA PHE A 217 12.11 -3.77 29.56
C PHE A 217 10.85 -3.81 28.69
N TYR A 218 9.72 -3.65 29.34
CA TYR A 218 8.46 -3.28 28.72
C TYR A 218 8.31 -1.76 28.82
N VAL A 219 7.96 -1.11 27.71
CA VAL A 219 7.91 0.35 27.62
C VAL A 219 6.64 0.75 26.86
N GLY A 220 5.83 1.64 27.43
CA GLY A 220 4.60 2.13 26.79
C GLY A 220 3.36 2.09 27.69
N ALA A 221 2.19 1.86 27.09
CA ALA A 221 0.90 1.81 27.79
C ALA A 221 0.80 0.58 28.73
N GLU A 222 -0.16 0.54 29.65
CA GLU A 222 -0.40 -0.67 30.44
C GLU A 222 -1.05 -1.77 29.58
N THR A 223 -0.70 -3.04 29.82
CA THR A 223 -1.35 -4.18 29.14
C THR A 223 -2.79 -4.36 29.62
N GLY A 224 -3.75 -3.99 28.77
CA GLY A 224 -5.19 -4.22 28.98
C GLY A 224 -5.66 -5.61 28.54
N ARG A 225 -6.98 -5.82 28.52
CA ARG A 225 -7.62 -7.01 27.90
C ARG A 225 -7.92 -6.80 26.41
N ASP A 226 -7.28 -5.82 25.81
CA ASP A 226 -7.56 -5.36 24.45
C ASP A 226 -6.93 -6.30 23.41
N GLY A 227 -7.67 -6.68 22.37
CA GLY A 227 -7.13 -7.48 21.26
C GLY A 227 -6.75 -8.93 21.61
N LEU A 228 -7.30 -9.51 22.68
CA LEU A 228 -7.10 -10.94 22.97
C LEU A 228 -7.51 -11.78 21.75
N ALA A 229 -6.54 -12.55 21.23
CA ALA A 229 -6.67 -13.35 20.00
C ALA A 229 -6.80 -12.57 18.67
N GLY A 230 -6.39 -11.30 18.61
CA GLY A 230 -6.46 -10.47 17.39
C GLY A 230 -5.78 -11.08 16.14
N ALA A 231 -4.62 -11.73 16.30
CA ALA A 231 -3.95 -12.41 15.19
C ALA A 231 -4.73 -13.64 14.68
N ALA A 232 -5.37 -14.37 15.59
CA ALA A 232 -6.23 -15.50 15.24
C ALA A 232 -7.54 -15.03 14.60
N PHE A 233 -8.05 -13.87 15.02
CA PHE A 233 -9.19 -13.18 14.41
C PHE A 233 -8.88 -12.74 12.97
N ALA A 234 -7.72 -12.13 12.72
CA ALA A 234 -7.25 -11.76 11.37
C ALA A 234 -6.90 -12.97 10.46
N SER A 235 -6.90 -14.19 11.01
CA SER A 235 -6.63 -15.44 10.29
C SER A 235 -7.91 -16.22 9.93
N ARG A 236 -9.08 -15.56 9.92
CA ARG A 236 -10.40 -16.17 9.65
C ARG A 236 -11.24 -15.28 8.72
N GLU A 237 -12.24 -15.88 8.06
CA GLU A 237 -13.19 -15.16 7.21
C GLU A 237 -14.15 -14.29 8.04
N LEU A 238 -14.61 -13.16 7.49
CA LEU A 238 -15.61 -12.31 8.13
C LEU A 238 -17.01 -12.92 7.99
N THR A 239 -17.79 -12.89 9.06
CA THR A 239 -19.17 -13.37 9.10
C THR A 239 -20.08 -12.34 9.76
N GLU A 240 -21.40 -12.53 9.71
CA GLU A 240 -22.33 -11.65 10.43
C GLU A 240 -22.08 -11.63 11.95
N GLN A 241 -21.56 -12.73 12.52
CA GLN A 241 -21.21 -12.82 13.94
C GLN A 241 -19.93 -12.05 14.29
N SER A 242 -19.07 -11.72 13.32
CA SER A 242 -17.83 -10.98 13.57
C SER A 242 -18.07 -9.58 14.15
N LYS A 243 -19.29 -9.03 14.04
CA LYS A 243 -19.65 -7.77 14.70
C LYS A 243 -19.61 -7.86 16.24
N GLU A 244 -19.74 -9.06 16.81
CA GLU A 244 -19.64 -9.30 18.25
C GLU A 244 -18.19 -9.13 18.75
N ASP A 245 -17.20 -9.19 17.86
CA ASP A 245 -15.77 -9.02 18.15
C ASP A 245 -15.34 -7.53 18.24
N ARG A 246 -16.26 -6.57 18.11
CA ARG A 246 -15.96 -5.14 18.26
C ARG A 246 -15.15 -4.78 19.51
N PRO A 247 -15.41 -5.36 20.71
CA PRO A 247 -14.60 -5.10 21.90
C PRO A 247 -13.15 -5.58 21.80
N ALA A 248 -12.82 -6.43 20.82
CA ALA A 248 -11.45 -6.87 20.56
C ALA A 248 -10.66 -5.87 19.71
N VAL A 249 -11.29 -4.88 19.08
CA VAL A 249 -10.56 -3.84 18.33
C VAL A 249 -9.90 -2.88 19.32
N GLN A 250 -8.58 -2.79 19.23
CA GLN A 250 -7.76 -1.95 20.12
C GLN A 250 -8.02 -0.46 19.87
N VAL A 251 -7.85 0.33 20.92
CA VAL A 251 -7.85 1.79 20.84
C VAL A 251 -6.42 2.29 20.94
N GLY A 252 -5.97 3.04 19.94
CA GLY A 252 -4.63 3.60 19.93
C GLY A 252 -4.54 4.94 20.66
N ASP A 253 -3.39 5.22 21.27
CA ASP A 253 -3.07 6.51 21.92
C ASP A 253 -1.87 7.17 21.20
N PRO A 254 -2.14 8.01 20.18
CA PRO A 254 -1.07 8.62 19.39
C PRO A 254 -0.23 9.63 20.19
N PHE A 255 -0.77 10.19 21.28
CA PHE A 255 -0.04 11.14 22.12
C PHE A 255 1.02 10.40 22.95
N LYS A 256 0.66 9.27 23.54
CA LYS A 256 1.62 8.42 24.26
C LYS A 256 2.63 7.81 23.29
N GLU A 257 2.21 7.38 22.11
CA GLU A 257 3.13 6.84 21.11
C GLU A 257 4.15 7.89 20.62
N LYS A 258 3.78 9.17 20.55
CA LYS A 258 4.73 10.25 20.27
C LYS A 258 5.85 10.30 21.30
N LEU A 259 5.51 10.20 22.59
CA LEU A 259 6.48 10.18 23.68
C LEU A 259 7.37 8.93 23.61
N LEU A 260 6.76 7.77 23.34
CA LEU A 260 7.46 6.50 23.14
C LEU A 260 8.48 6.58 22.00
N LEU A 261 8.08 7.13 20.85
CA LEU A 261 8.95 7.33 19.69
C LEU A 261 10.18 8.15 20.05
N GLU A 262 10.02 9.30 20.69
CA GLU A 262 11.15 10.16 21.03
C GLU A 262 12.07 9.53 22.09
N ALA A 263 11.50 8.82 23.08
CA ALA A 263 12.27 8.08 24.08
C ALA A 263 13.11 6.97 23.45
N CYS A 264 12.51 6.16 22.55
CA CYS A 264 13.19 5.06 21.87
C CYS A 264 14.32 5.55 20.97
N LEU A 265 14.07 6.59 20.15
CA LEU A 265 15.12 7.14 19.28
C LEU A 265 16.25 7.79 20.09
N GLU A 266 15.96 8.44 21.23
CA GLU A 266 17.00 8.98 22.12
C GLU A 266 17.83 7.88 22.79
N LEU A 267 17.20 6.78 23.19
CA LEU A 267 17.89 5.62 23.75
C LEU A 267 18.84 4.97 22.74
N LEU A 268 18.36 4.78 21.51
CA LEU A 268 19.17 4.23 20.41
C LEU A 268 20.36 5.14 20.08
N ALA A 269 20.13 6.47 20.03
CA ALA A 269 21.20 7.44 19.80
C ALA A 269 22.30 7.46 20.89
N ARG A 270 22.03 6.89 22.07
CA ARG A 270 22.97 6.78 23.19
C ARG A 270 23.63 5.40 23.32
N ASP A 271 23.39 4.49 22.38
CA ASP A 271 23.89 3.10 22.40
C ASP A 271 23.51 2.36 23.71
N ALA A 272 22.33 2.69 24.25
CA ALA A 272 21.84 2.18 25.53
C ALA A 272 21.05 0.87 25.42
N VAL A 273 20.71 0.48 24.19
CA VAL A 273 19.76 -0.57 23.83
C VAL A 273 20.49 -1.62 23.03
N ALA A 274 20.43 -2.88 23.47
CA ALA A 274 21.05 -3.99 22.76
C ALA A 274 20.14 -4.60 21.68
N GLY A 275 18.83 -4.40 21.82
CA GLY A 275 17.81 -4.77 20.84
C GLY A 275 16.47 -4.13 21.19
N ILE A 276 15.64 -3.86 20.17
CA ILE A 276 14.32 -3.23 20.32
C ILE A 276 13.34 -3.82 19.30
N GLN A 277 12.14 -4.14 19.79
CA GLN A 277 11.04 -4.66 18.99
C GLN A 277 9.78 -3.86 19.27
N ASP A 278 8.91 -3.76 18.26
CA ASP A 278 7.55 -3.29 18.47
C ASP A 278 6.72 -4.40 19.15
N MET A 279 5.54 -4.00 19.63
CA MET A 279 4.53 -4.91 20.17
C MET A 279 3.26 -4.79 19.32
N GLY A 280 3.16 -5.65 18.32
CA GLY A 280 1.99 -5.79 17.46
C GLY A 280 1.16 -7.02 17.79
N ALA A 281 0.81 -7.79 16.74
CA ALA A 281 0.08 -9.04 16.88
C ALA A 281 0.86 -10.05 17.75
N ALA A 282 0.16 -10.71 18.69
CA ALA A 282 0.70 -11.58 19.75
C ALA A 282 1.30 -10.89 20.98
N GLY A 283 1.43 -9.55 20.97
CA GLY A 283 1.86 -8.75 22.12
C GLY A 283 3.18 -9.25 22.73
N LEU A 284 3.23 -9.41 24.06
CA LEU A 284 4.44 -9.88 24.75
C LEU A 284 4.97 -11.21 24.19
N THR A 285 4.11 -12.07 23.62
CA THR A 285 4.55 -13.38 23.14
C THR A 285 5.49 -13.29 21.94
N CYS A 286 5.27 -12.33 21.02
CA CYS A 286 6.18 -12.11 19.89
C CYS A 286 7.38 -11.24 20.28
N SER A 287 7.21 -10.31 21.24
CA SER A 287 8.23 -9.30 21.56
C SER A 287 9.16 -9.64 22.74
N THR A 288 8.96 -10.73 23.49
CA THR A 288 9.70 -11.02 24.75
C THR A 288 11.14 -11.55 24.59
N CYS A 289 11.80 -11.25 23.49
CA CYS A 289 13.15 -11.73 23.23
C CYS A 289 14.25 -10.65 23.29
N GLU A 290 14.11 -9.47 23.94
CA GLU A 290 15.03 -8.34 23.67
C GLU A 290 15.35 -7.39 24.86
N THR A 291 16.52 -6.73 24.82
CA THR A 291 17.29 -6.27 26.00
C THR A 291 17.76 -4.81 25.97
N ALA A 292 17.77 -4.14 27.12
CA ALA A 292 18.57 -2.93 27.34
C ALA A 292 19.92 -3.29 27.97
N SER A 293 21.02 -2.72 27.46
CA SER A 293 22.37 -3.02 27.97
C SER A 293 22.85 -2.01 29.01
N ARG A 294 22.34 -0.76 28.97
CA ARG A 294 22.54 0.33 29.96
C ARG A 294 21.86 1.62 29.48
N GLY A 295 20.60 1.82 29.83
CA GLY A 295 19.88 3.10 29.68
C GLY A 295 18.93 3.26 30.86
N GLY A 296 19.28 4.11 31.81
CA GLY A 296 18.52 4.25 33.05
C GLY A 296 17.10 4.80 32.83
N ASN A 297 16.24 4.64 33.85
CA ASN A 297 14.86 5.14 33.90
C ASN A 297 14.74 6.65 33.58
N GLU A 298 15.82 7.42 33.68
CA GLU A 298 15.86 8.87 33.46
C GLU A 298 15.35 9.32 32.08
N ILE A 299 15.53 8.53 31.01
CA ILE A 299 15.01 8.89 29.67
C ILE A 299 13.51 8.66 29.60
N PHE A 300 13.03 7.56 30.17
CA PHE A 300 11.60 7.27 30.26
C PHE A 300 10.88 8.30 31.14
N ASP A 301 11.48 8.68 32.26
CA ASP A 301 11.00 9.76 33.13
C ASP A 301 10.97 11.11 32.41
N LYS A 302 12.01 11.43 31.62
CA LYS A 302 12.08 12.67 30.83
C LYS A 302 10.92 12.77 29.83
N TRP A 303 10.57 11.67 29.18
CA TRP A 303 9.52 11.63 28.15
C TRP A 303 8.15 11.24 28.71
N ASP A 304 8.00 11.04 30.02
CA ASP A 304 6.76 10.56 30.65
C ASP A 304 6.24 9.25 30.03
N VAL A 305 7.17 8.33 29.75
CA VAL A 305 6.89 7.01 29.18
C VAL A 305 6.97 5.96 30.28
N PRO A 306 5.88 5.24 30.60
CA PRO A 306 5.93 4.18 31.59
C PRO A 306 6.87 3.04 31.14
N CYS A 307 7.66 2.51 32.07
CA CYS A 307 8.52 1.36 31.83
C CYS A 307 8.52 0.39 33.01
N ALA A 308 8.77 -0.89 32.72
CA ALA A 308 8.92 -1.94 33.73
C ALA A 308 9.96 -2.97 33.29
N GLU A 309 10.87 -3.35 34.19
CA GLU A 309 11.71 -4.53 33.98
C GLU A 309 10.86 -5.79 34.14
N ILE A 310 10.72 -6.56 33.06
CA ILE A 310 9.84 -7.75 33.01
C ILE A 310 10.62 -9.07 32.94
N GLY A 311 11.94 -9.01 32.74
CA GLY A 311 12.75 -10.21 32.58
C GLY A 311 14.23 -9.93 32.37
N ARG A 312 14.95 -10.98 31.96
CA ARG A 312 16.37 -10.92 31.60
C ARG A 312 16.67 -11.94 30.51
N VAL A 313 17.71 -11.69 29.73
CA VAL A 313 18.17 -12.65 28.71
C VAL A 313 18.99 -13.78 29.32
N THR A 314 18.71 -14.99 28.84
CA THR A 314 19.43 -16.24 29.16
C THR A 314 20.09 -16.82 27.92
N ASP A 315 20.98 -17.79 28.10
CA ASP A 315 21.74 -18.48 27.04
C ASP A 315 21.29 -19.92 26.81
N ASP A 316 20.25 -20.37 27.50
CA ASP A 316 19.73 -21.74 27.46
C ASP A 316 18.68 -22.00 26.37
N GLY A 317 18.36 -20.97 25.57
CA GLY A 317 17.44 -21.07 24.43
C GLY A 317 15.96 -21.24 24.80
N MET A 318 15.59 -21.00 26.06
CA MET A 318 14.22 -21.18 26.56
C MET A 318 13.51 -19.85 26.79
N MET A 319 12.30 -19.71 26.27
CA MET A 319 11.37 -18.66 26.67
C MET A 319 10.62 -19.12 27.93
N ARG A 320 10.79 -18.41 29.04
CA ARG A 320 10.12 -18.72 30.32
C ARG A 320 9.26 -17.56 30.79
N VAL A 321 7.96 -17.81 30.90
CA VAL A 321 7.01 -16.88 31.50
C VAL A 321 6.74 -17.33 32.93
N ARG A 322 6.92 -16.42 33.89
CA ARG A 322 6.63 -16.66 35.30
C ARG A 322 5.45 -15.82 35.76
N ASN A 323 4.56 -16.42 36.54
CA ASN A 323 3.47 -15.72 37.22
C ASN A 323 3.57 -16.00 38.72
N ASN A 324 3.76 -14.95 39.53
CA ASN A 324 3.93 -15.04 40.99
C ASN A 324 4.99 -16.07 41.43
N GLY A 325 6.11 -16.13 40.70
CA GLY A 325 7.23 -17.04 40.99
C GLY A 325 7.10 -18.45 40.41
N SER A 326 5.90 -18.86 39.96
CA SER A 326 5.66 -20.14 39.30
C SER A 326 5.87 -20.04 37.79
N ILE A 327 6.39 -21.09 37.16
CA ILE A 327 6.52 -21.16 35.70
C ILE A 327 5.12 -21.37 35.10
N ALA A 328 4.66 -20.39 34.33
CA ALA A 328 3.39 -20.43 33.60
C ALA A 328 3.58 -21.00 32.18
N ALA A 329 4.72 -20.73 31.54
CA ALA A 329 5.08 -21.32 30.25
C ALA A 329 6.61 -21.51 30.16
N GLU A 330 7.04 -22.61 29.55
CA GLU A 330 8.45 -22.88 29.29
C GLU A 330 8.60 -23.56 27.92
N ILE A 331 9.04 -22.80 26.92
CA ILE A 331 9.02 -23.19 25.51
C ILE A 331 10.40 -22.96 24.89
N PRO A 332 10.94 -23.91 24.10
CA PRO A 332 12.12 -23.64 23.27
C PRO A 332 11.86 -22.50 22.28
N ALA A 333 12.62 -21.41 22.39
CA ALA A 333 12.33 -20.17 21.65
C ALA A 333 12.48 -20.34 20.12
N LYS A 334 13.54 -21.05 19.69
CA LYS A 334 13.81 -21.27 18.26
C LYS A 334 12.71 -22.09 17.57
N PRO A 335 12.27 -23.26 18.10
CA PRO A 335 11.13 -23.98 17.55
C PRO A 335 9.82 -23.16 17.54
N LEU A 336 9.58 -22.33 18.56
CA LEU A 336 8.40 -21.47 18.57
C LEU A 336 8.36 -20.52 17.37
N ALA A 337 9.50 -19.89 17.04
CA ALA A 337 9.62 -18.92 15.95
C ALA A 337 9.79 -19.55 14.55
N GLU A 338 10.55 -20.63 14.42
CA GLU A 338 10.99 -21.14 13.11
C GLU A 338 10.28 -22.40 12.64
N GLU A 339 9.66 -23.16 13.55
CA GLU A 339 9.13 -24.50 13.24
C GLU A 339 7.62 -24.54 12.96
N ALA A 340 6.97 -23.39 12.80
CA ALA A 340 5.60 -23.33 12.27
C ALA A 340 5.52 -24.13 10.95
N PRO A 341 4.53 -25.02 10.77
CA PRO A 341 4.40 -25.79 9.54
C PRO A 341 4.25 -24.89 8.30
N LEU A 342 4.97 -25.22 7.23
CA LEU A 342 4.84 -24.55 5.94
C LEU A 342 4.07 -25.42 4.97
N TYR A 343 2.94 -24.93 4.51
CA TYR A 343 2.06 -25.63 3.60
C TYR A 343 2.38 -25.27 2.15
N SER A 344 2.21 -26.26 1.27
CA SER A 344 2.02 -26.04 -0.17
C SER A 344 0.60 -26.44 -0.46
N ARG A 345 -0.18 -25.55 -1.10
CA ARG A 345 -1.58 -25.83 -1.43
C ARG A 345 -1.70 -26.20 -2.90
N GLU A 346 -2.77 -26.91 -3.20
CA GLU A 346 -3.21 -27.09 -4.57
C GLU A 346 -3.59 -25.72 -5.16
N ALA A 347 -3.21 -25.48 -6.40
CA ALA A 347 -3.45 -24.22 -7.10
C ALA A 347 -4.08 -24.52 -8.46
N ILE A 348 -5.34 -24.13 -8.64
CA ILE A 348 -6.10 -24.37 -9.87
C ILE A 348 -6.36 -23.05 -10.56
N ALA A 349 -5.91 -22.93 -11.81
CA ALA A 349 -6.18 -21.74 -12.61
C ALA A 349 -7.69 -21.64 -12.90
N PRO A 350 -8.33 -20.47 -12.64
CA PRO A 350 -9.67 -20.23 -13.10
C PRO A 350 -9.69 -20.13 -14.63
N LYS A 351 -10.90 -20.15 -15.21
CA LYS A 351 -11.06 -19.88 -16.64
C LYS A 351 -10.59 -18.44 -16.93
N LYS A 352 -9.62 -18.31 -17.85
CA LYS A 352 -9.11 -17.00 -18.28
C LYS A 352 -10.25 -16.08 -18.75
N ALA A 353 -10.11 -14.78 -18.49
CA ALA A 353 -11.01 -13.76 -18.98
C ALA A 353 -11.15 -13.87 -20.51
N ALA A 354 -12.38 -14.01 -20.98
CA ALA A 354 -12.65 -14.11 -22.41
C ALA A 354 -12.43 -12.75 -23.07
N ARG A 355 -11.84 -12.75 -24.27
CA ARG A 355 -11.87 -11.58 -25.15
C ARG A 355 -13.33 -11.27 -25.51
N PHE A 356 -13.63 -9.99 -25.68
CA PHE A 356 -14.95 -9.52 -26.08
C PHE A 356 -14.80 -8.62 -27.30
N ASP A 357 -15.89 -8.48 -28.05
CA ASP A 357 -15.96 -7.56 -29.17
C ASP A 357 -16.54 -6.23 -28.71
N VAL A 358 -15.74 -5.16 -28.80
CA VAL A 358 -16.13 -3.80 -28.42
C VAL A 358 -17.36 -3.34 -29.22
N ALA A 359 -17.52 -3.81 -30.47
CA ALA A 359 -18.68 -3.47 -31.30
C ALA A 359 -20.02 -3.98 -30.73
N THR A 360 -19.99 -4.90 -29.76
CA THR A 360 -21.19 -5.40 -29.06
C THR A 360 -21.63 -4.51 -27.89
N LEU A 361 -20.81 -3.53 -27.50
CA LEU A 361 -21.16 -2.61 -26.43
C LEU A 361 -22.15 -1.55 -26.94
N PRO A 362 -23.15 -1.15 -26.12
CA PRO A 362 -24.00 -0.02 -26.45
C PRO A 362 -23.14 1.24 -26.63
N LYS A 363 -23.38 2.03 -27.69
CA LYS A 363 -22.65 3.29 -27.87
C LYS A 363 -22.96 4.27 -26.74
N ILE A 364 -21.92 4.88 -26.20
CA ILE A 364 -22.01 5.94 -25.19
C ILE A 364 -21.44 7.22 -25.80
N ASP A 365 -22.06 8.34 -25.45
CA ASP A 365 -21.56 9.66 -25.82
C ASP A 365 -20.23 9.92 -25.11
N ASN A 366 -19.15 10.09 -25.88
CA ASN A 366 -17.81 10.33 -25.35
C ASN A 366 -17.76 11.57 -24.45
N HIS A 367 -18.62 12.57 -24.70
CA HIS A 367 -18.71 13.72 -23.81
C HIS A 367 -19.15 13.35 -22.40
N LYS A 368 -20.08 12.39 -22.29
CA LYS A 368 -20.60 11.89 -21.01
C LYS A 368 -19.62 10.91 -20.37
N ALA A 369 -19.01 10.03 -21.16
CA ALA A 369 -18.07 9.02 -20.66
C ALA A 369 -16.93 9.64 -19.86
N LEU A 370 -16.25 10.66 -20.39
CA LEU A 370 -15.17 11.34 -19.67
C LEU A 370 -15.66 11.97 -18.35
N ARG A 371 -16.83 12.59 -18.35
CA ARG A 371 -17.41 13.18 -17.14
C ARG A 371 -17.81 12.14 -16.10
N GLU A 372 -18.35 10.99 -16.53
CA GLU A 372 -18.67 9.87 -15.66
C GLU A 372 -17.41 9.26 -15.03
N LEU A 373 -16.34 9.08 -15.82
CA LEU A 373 -15.05 8.64 -15.33
C LEU A 373 -14.46 9.60 -14.30
N LEU A 374 -14.44 10.90 -14.57
CA LEU A 374 -13.95 11.90 -13.60
C LEU A 374 -14.79 11.98 -12.32
N ARG A 375 -16.06 11.54 -12.36
CA ARG A 375 -16.93 11.45 -11.18
C ARG A 375 -16.76 10.16 -10.39
N ASP A 376 -16.20 9.13 -11.01
CA ASP A 376 -15.98 7.85 -10.35
C ASP A 376 -14.99 8.03 -9.18
N PRO A 377 -15.34 7.65 -7.94
CA PRO A 377 -14.48 7.90 -6.78
C PRO A 377 -13.07 7.31 -6.85
N THR A 378 -12.83 6.29 -7.69
CA THR A 378 -11.48 5.75 -7.93
C THR A 378 -10.62 6.74 -8.73
N ILE A 379 -11.18 7.46 -9.70
CA ILE A 379 -10.46 8.47 -10.49
C ILE A 379 -10.54 9.87 -9.84
N ALA A 380 -11.71 10.25 -9.35
CA ALA A 380 -11.97 11.57 -8.78
C ALA A 380 -10.94 12.00 -7.75
N SER A 381 -10.77 13.31 -7.61
CA SER A 381 -9.81 13.92 -6.70
C SER A 381 -9.97 13.41 -5.26
N LYS A 382 -8.87 12.93 -4.67
CA LYS A 382 -8.83 12.53 -3.26
C LYS A 382 -8.67 13.71 -2.30
N ASN A 383 -8.86 14.96 -2.75
CA ASN A 383 -8.68 16.16 -1.92
C ASN A 383 -9.50 16.17 -0.63
N TRP A 384 -10.72 15.61 -0.65
CA TRP A 384 -11.56 15.52 0.55
C TRP A 384 -10.87 14.70 1.64
N VAL A 385 -10.14 13.65 1.25
CA VAL A 385 -9.35 12.80 2.16
C VAL A 385 -8.11 13.55 2.63
N TYR A 386 -7.28 14.04 1.71
CA TYR A 386 -6.00 14.67 2.05
C TYR A 386 -6.11 15.97 2.86
N ARG A 387 -7.26 16.66 2.84
CA ARG A 387 -7.51 17.84 3.67
C ARG A 387 -7.71 17.51 5.15
N GLN A 388 -8.02 16.26 5.46
CA GLN A 388 -8.13 15.78 6.85
C GLN A 388 -6.76 15.34 7.38
N TYR A 389 -5.81 15.02 6.50
CA TYR A 389 -4.45 14.67 6.86
C TYR A 389 -3.58 15.92 6.92
N ASP A 390 -2.71 15.99 7.92
CA ASP A 390 -1.55 16.84 7.83
C ASP A 390 -0.61 16.32 6.73
N HIS A 391 -0.10 17.27 5.96
CA HIS A 391 0.89 17.05 4.91
C HIS A 391 1.96 18.15 4.96
N THR A 392 2.12 18.83 6.10
CA THR A 392 2.99 20.02 6.25
C THR A 392 3.93 19.94 7.44
N VAL A 393 3.63 19.13 8.46
CA VAL A 393 4.49 18.85 9.61
C VAL A 393 5.83 18.34 9.10
N ARG A 394 6.89 18.71 9.84
CA ARG A 394 8.30 18.56 9.46
C ARG A 394 8.76 19.45 8.30
N THR A 395 7.86 20.16 7.62
CA THR A 395 8.15 21.12 6.52
C THR A 395 8.94 20.50 5.36
N GLY A 396 8.77 19.19 5.15
CA GLY A 396 9.49 18.43 4.12
C GLY A 396 8.73 18.29 2.80
N THR A 397 7.40 18.27 2.82
CA THR A 397 6.58 18.07 1.61
C THR A 397 6.84 19.15 0.56
N MET A 398 7.39 18.75 -0.59
CA MET A 398 7.66 19.61 -1.74
C MET A 398 6.53 19.56 -2.77
N VAL A 399 6.00 18.36 -3.01
CA VAL A 399 4.81 18.11 -3.84
C VAL A 399 3.71 17.59 -2.93
N LYS A 400 2.60 18.33 -2.88
CA LYS A 400 1.43 17.94 -2.08
C LYS A 400 0.72 16.73 -2.69
N PRO A 401 -0.04 15.96 -1.88
CA PRO A 401 -0.84 14.85 -2.40
C PRO A 401 -1.71 15.25 -3.60
N GLY A 402 -1.80 14.36 -4.59
CA GLY A 402 -2.65 14.52 -5.77
C GLY A 402 -1.91 14.63 -7.11
N SER A 403 -0.57 14.63 -7.12
CA SER A 403 0.22 14.32 -8.32
C SER A 403 0.55 12.81 -8.36
N ASP A 404 1.18 12.32 -9.43
CA ASP A 404 1.59 10.91 -9.62
C ASP A 404 2.34 10.30 -8.41
N ALA A 405 3.26 11.06 -7.80
CA ALA A 405 3.93 10.63 -6.57
C ALA A 405 4.13 11.80 -5.60
N ALA A 406 4.15 11.48 -4.31
CA ALA A 406 4.46 12.45 -3.28
C ALA A 406 5.97 12.70 -3.21
N VAL A 407 6.40 13.95 -3.02
CA VAL A 407 7.82 14.33 -2.93
C VAL A 407 8.10 15.01 -1.60
N PHE A 408 9.11 14.52 -0.88
CA PHE A 408 9.46 14.94 0.47
C PHE A 408 10.96 15.19 0.62
N PHE A 409 11.32 16.37 1.11
CA PHE A 409 12.69 16.77 1.39
C PHE A 409 13.06 16.52 2.85
N VAL A 410 13.95 15.55 3.06
CA VAL A 410 14.54 15.24 4.36
C VAL A 410 15.73 16.18 4.57
N ARG A 411 15.44 17.37 5.10
CA ARG A 411 16.39 18.50 5.18
C ARG A 411 17.72 18.15 5.86
N TYR A 412 17.67 17.41 6.97
CA TYR A 412 18.88 17.07 7.75
C TYR A 412 19.74 16.01 7.06
N ALA A 413 19.16 15.20 6.17
CA ALA A 413 19.89 14.25 5.34
C ALA A 413 20.32 14.85 4.00
N ASN A 414 19.74 16.00 3.62
CA ASN A 414 19.83 16.60 2.29
C ASN A 414 19.44 15.61 1.17
N LYS A 415 18.27 14.97 1.34
CA LYS A 415 17.75 13.94 0.41
C LYS A 415 16.32 14.26 0.03
N ILE A 416 16.03 14.22 -1.27
CA ILE A 416 14.68 14.39 -1.82
C ILE A 416 14.14 13.01 -2.18
N LEU A 417 13.14 12.56 -1.45
CA LEU A 417 12.52 11.26 -1.61
C LEU A 417 11.19 11.42 -2.34
N ALA A 418 10.87 10.49 -3.23
CA ALA A 418 9.53 10.34 -3.78
C ALA A 418 8.95 8.99 -3.39
N ALA A 419 7.63 8.93 -3.16
CA ALA A 419 6.96 7.69 -2.80
C ALA A 419 5.55 7.62 -3.38
N THR A 420 5.13 6.41 -3.76
CA THR A 420 3.81 6.10 -4.30
C THR A 420 3.32 4.74 -3.81
N SER A 421 2.02 4.48 -3.94
CA SER A 421 1.42 3.17 -3.72
C SER A 421 0.39 2.86 -4.81
N ASP A 422 0.52 1.70 -5.45
CA ASP A 422 -0.25 1.39 -6.67
C ASP A 422 -0.70 -0.07 -6.69
N CYS A 423 -1.96 -0.31 -7.08
CA CYS A 423 -2.46 -1.62 -7.51
C CYS A 423 -3.86 -1.54 -8.14
N ASN A 424 -3.96 -1.85 -9.43
CA ASN A 424 -5.25 -2.10 -10.05
C ASN A 424 -5.77 -3.51 -9.71
N SER A 425 -6.64 -3.60 -8.70
CA SER A 425 -7.20 -4.87 -8.22
C SER A 425 -8.03 -5.60 -9.29
N LEU A 426 -8.66 -4.87 -10.21
CA LEU A 426 -9.44 -5.45 -11.30
C LEU A 426 -8.52 -6.19 -12.30
N TYR A 427 -7.38 -5.62 -12.64
CA TYR A 427 -6.40 -6.32 -13.48
C TYR A 427 -5.92 -7.59 -12.81
N CYS A 428 -5.63 -7.53 -11.50
CA CYS A 428 -5.20 -8.69 -10.74
C CYS A 428 -6.30 -9.77 -10.62
N ALA A 429 -7.58 -9.38 -10.60
CA ALA A 429 -8.71 -10.30 -10.65
C ALA A 429 -8.84 -11.01 -12.01
N LEU A 430 -8.57 -10.30 -13.11
CA LEU A 430 -8.70 -10.83 -14.47
C LEU A 430 -7.48 -11.66 -14.90
N ASP A 431 -6.27 -11.21 -14.56
CA ASP A 431 -5.00 -11.93 -14.71
C ASP A 431 -4.03 -11.50 -13.58
N PRO A 432 -3.90 -12.29 -12.49
CA PRO A 432 -3.12 -11.91 -11.33
C PRO A 432 -1.64 -11.68 -11.61
N ARG A 433 -1.05 -12.43 -12.56
CA ARG A 433 0.37 -12.27 -12.91
C ARG A 433 0.59 -10.98 -13.69
N GLU A 434 -0.27 -10.70 -14.66
CA GLU A 434 -0.17 -9.48 -15.46
C GLU A 434 -0.51 -8.23 -14.65
N GLY A 435 -1.60 -8.28 -13.86
CA GLY A 435 -1.99 -7.18 -12.97
C GLY A 435 -0.91 -6.83 -11.94
N ALA A 436 -0.23 -7.83 -11.35
CA ALA A 436 0.86 -7.58 -10.42
C ALA A 436 2.11 -7.01 -11.09
N LYS A 437 2.41 -7.38 -12.35
CA LYS A 437 3.48 -6.71 -13.13
C LYS A 437 3.13 -5.24 -13.36
N ILE A 438 1.89 -4.97 -13.75
CA ILE A 438 1.40 -3.60 -13.98
C ILE A 438 1.52 -2.77 -12.71
N ALA A 439 1.08 -3.27 -11.56
CA ALA A 439 1.20 -2.55 -10.28
C ALA A 439 2.64 -2.11 -9.98
N VAL A 440 3.64 -2.98 -10.21
CA VAL A 440 5.05 -2.61 -10.04
C VAL A 440 5.52 -1.62 -11.11
N ALA A 441 5.13 -1.83 -12.37
CA ALA A 441 5.50 -0.96 -13.48
C ALA A 441 4.94 0.46 -13.31
N GLU A 442 3.68 0.57 -12.92
CA GLU A 442 2.96 1.81 -12.65
C GLU A 442 3.57 2.57 -11.47
N ALA A 443 3.86 1.90 -10.34
CA ALA A 443 4.56 2.52 -9.23
C ALA A 443 5.92 3.12 -9.65
N ALA A 444 6.69 2.41 -10.48
CA ALA A 444 7.94 2.92 -11.03
C ALA A 444 7.73 4.08 -12.01
N ARG A 445 6.63 4.07 -12.76
CA ARG A 445 6.24 5.10 -13.73
C ARG A 445 5.82 6.39 -13.00
N ASN A 446 5.03 6.28 -11.94
CA ASN A 446 4.62 7.40 -11.10
C ASN A 446 5.82 8.09 -10.44
N LEU A 447 6.79 7.31 -9.93
CA LEU A 447 8.07 7.86 -9.46
C LEU A 447 8.84 8.56 -10.60
N THR A 448 8.84 7.98 -11.81
CA THR A 448 9.47 8.61 -12.98
C THR A 448 8.84 9.94 -13.35
N CYS A 449 7.50 10.04 -13.37
CA CYS A 449 6.76 11.26 -13.65
C CYS A 449 7.05 12.36 -12.61
N SER A 450 7.41 11.99 -11.38
CA SER A 450 7.89 12.94 -10.35
C SER A 450 9.35 13.37 -10.50
N GLY A 451 10.12 12.74 -11.39
CA GLY A 451 11.55 12.94 -11.59
C GLY A 451 12.45 12.00 -10.76
N ALA A 452 11.85 11.10 -9.99
CA ALA A 452 12.57 10.18 -9.12
C ALA A 452 13.06 8.93 -9.86
N LYS A 453 14.24 8.44 -9.47
CA LYS A 453 14.70 7.10 -9.84
C LYS A 453 14.15 6.09 -8.83
N PRO A 454 13.39 5.06 -9.26
CA PRO A 454 12.94 3.98 -8.39
C PRO A 454 14.12 3.26 -7.71
N LEU A 455 13.96 2.93 -6.41
CA LEU A 455 14.99 2.26 -5.62
C LEU A 455 14.58 0.87 -5.18
N ALA A 456 13.42 0.75 -4.53
CA ALA A 456 12.99 -0.48 -3.87
C ALA A 456 11.48 -0.45 -3.58
N VAL A 457 10.95 -1.64 -3.27
CA VAL A 457 9.52 -1.90 -3.08
C VAL A 457 9.26 -2.52 -1.71
N THR A 458 8.11 -2.17 -1.12
CA THR A 458 7.45 -2.99 -0.11
C THR A 458 6.09 -3.42 -0.64
N ASP A 459 5.70 -4.67 -0.42
CA ASP A 459 4.42 -5.20 -0.88
C ASP A 459 3.44 -5.41 0.28
N ASN A 460 2.15 -5.32 -0.01
CA ASN A 460 1.11 -5.75 0.92
C ASN A 460 0.07 -6.60 0.19
N LEU A 461 0.16 -7.91 0.39
CA LEU A 461 -0.58 -8.94 -0.33
C LEU A 461 -1.92 -9.20 0.33
N ASN A 462 -3.01 -8.76 -0.28
CA ASN A 462 -4.38 -8.98 0.22
C ASN A 462 -5.13 -9.98 -0.67
N PHE A 463 -5.42 -11.16 -0.12
CA PHE A 463 -6.02 -12.28 -0.84
C PHE A 463 -7.09 -13.00 0.00
N GLY A 464 -7.93 -13.77 -0.68
CA GLY A 464 -8.93 -14.64 -0.07
C GLY A 464 -8.33 -15.80 0.74
N ASN A 465 -9.19 -16.74 1.09
CA ASN A 465 -8.86 -17.94 1.84
C ASN A 465 -7.93 -18.86 1.00
N PRO A 466 -6.70 -19.15 1.46
CA PRO A 466 -5.71 -19.95 0.71
C PRO A 466 -6.03 -21.45 0.65
N TYR A 467 -7.07 -21.92 1.36
CA TYR A 467 -7.54 -23.29 1.25
C TYR A 467 -8.35 -23.54 -0.03
N LYS A 468 -8.85 -22.48 -0.67
CA LYS A 468 -9.54 -22.56 -1.97
C LYS A 468 -8.50 -22.56 -3.09
N PRO A 469 -8.43 -23.59 -3.96
CA PRO A 469 -7.35 -23.72 -4.95
C PRO A 469 -7.22 -22.54 -5.93
N GLU A 470 -8.33 -21.88 -6.26
CA GLU A 470 -8.37 -20.72 -7.15
C GLU A 470 -7.77 -19.48 -6.49
N ASN A 471 -8.08 -19.24 -5.21
CA ASN A 471 -7.52 -18.12 -4.44
C ASN A 471 -6.00 -18.28 -4.24
N PHE A 472 -5.55 -19.50 -3.93
CA PHE A 472 -4.13 -19.76 -3.78
C PHE A 472 -3.38 -19.65 -5.11
N TRP A 473 -4.03 -20.04 -6.22
CA TRP A 473 -3.50 -19.78 -7.56
C TRP A 473 -3.32 -18.28 -7.82
N GLN A 474 -4.30 -17.44 -7.46
CA GLN A 474 -4.20 -15.98 -7.61
C GLN A 474 -3.02 -15.40 -6.81
N LEU A 475 -2.86 -15.80 -5.54
CA LEU A 475 -1.71 -15.39 -4.72
C LEU A 475 -0.38 -15.74 -5.39
N ARG A 476 -0.25 -17.00 -5.84
CA ARG A 476 0.99 -17.50 -6.45
C ARG A 476 1.35 -16.72 -7.72
N GLU A 477 0.38 -16.52 -8.61
CA GLU A 477 0.62 -15.84 -9.89
C GLU A 477 0.89 -14.34 -9.69
N ALA A 478 0.22 -13.70 -8.73
CA ALA A 478 0.49 -12.31 -8.37
C ALA A 478 1.90 -12.10 -7.81
N VAL A 479 2.33 -12.98 -6.89
CA VAL A 479 3.72 -12.98 -6.37
C VAL A 479 4.72 -13.17 -7.51
N GLU A 480 4.45 -14.07 -8.44
CA GLU A 480 5.33 -14.30 -9.59
C GLU A 480 5.42 -13.07 -10.50
N GLY A 481 4.28 -12.43 -10.80
CA GLY A 481 4.21 -11.22 -11.63
C GLY A 481 4.96 -10.04 -11.02
N ALA A 482 4.71 -9.75 -9.74
CA ALA A 482 5.44 -8.71 -9.02
C ALA A 482 6.95 -9.01 -8.96
N ALA A 483 7.34 -10.27 -8.72
CA ALA A 483 8.74 -10.68 -8.70
C ALA A 483 9.44 -10.50 -10.06
N GLU A 484 8.77 -10.80 -11.16
CA GLU A 484 9.27 -10.55 -12.53
C GLU A 484 9.54 -9.07 -12.78
N ALA A 485 8.57 -8.21 -12.48
CA ALA A 485 8.69 -6.77 -12.67
C ALA A 485 9.80 -6.18 -11.79
N CYS A 486 9.87 -6.56 -10.51
CA CYS A 486 10.93 -6.12 -9.60
C CYS A 486 12.33 -6.54 -10.09
N ARG A 487 12.47 -7.77 -10.62
CA ARG A 487 13.74 -8.23 -11.22
C ARG A 487 14.12 -7.41 -12.44
N ALA A 488 13.16 -7.12 -13.32
CA ALA A 488 13.40 -6.37 -14.54
C ALA A 488 13.80 -4.91 -14.25
N LEU A 489 13.08 -4.25 -13.34
CA LEU A 489 13.30 -2.85 -12.96
C LEU A 489 14.51 -2.65 -12.03
N GLY A 490 15.03 -3.73 -11.45
CA GLY A 490 16.12 -3.66 -10.46
C GLY A 490 15.67 -3.05 -9.13
N THR A 491 14.40 -3.22 -8.77
CA THR A 491 13.77 -2.69 -7.56
C THR A 491 13.48 -3.83 -6.58
N PRO A 492 14.44 -4.22 -5.72
CA PRO A 492 14.26 -5.32 -4.78
C PRO A 492 13.12 -5.04 -3.79
N ILE A 493 12.49 -6.12 -3.33
CA ILE A 493 11.48 -6.08 -2.27
C ILE A 493 12.19 -6.13 -0.92
N THR A 494 11.99 -5.08 -0.13
CA THR A 494 12.67 -4.84 1.15
C THR A 494 11.92 -5.46 2.32
N GLY A 495 10.63 -5.75 2.16
CA GLY A 495 9.76 -6.32 3.17
C GLY A 495 8.30 -6.12 2.74
N GLY A 496 7.36 -6.63 3.54
CA GLY A 496 5.96 -6.52 3.20
C GLY A 496 5.06 -7.20 4.21
N ASN A 497 3.77 -7.23 3.90
CA ASN A 497 2.75 -7.89 4.70
C ASN A 497 1.89 -8.81 3.83
N VAL A 498 1.30 -9.83 4.45
CA VAL A 498 0.33 -10.72 3.79
C VAL A 498 -0.91 -10.82 4.66
N SER A 499 -2.02 -10.37 4.09
CA SER A 499 -3.35 -10.51 4.62
C SER A 499 -4.10 -11.57 3.80
N LEU A 500 -4.39 -12.72 4.41
CA LEU A 500 -5.19 -13.78 3.81
C LEU A 500 -6.60 -13.81 4.43
N TYR A 501 -7.48 -14.66 3.91
CA TYR A 501 -8.86 -14.79 4.41
C TYR A 501 -9.69 -13.51 4.23
N ASN A 502 -9.34 -12.68 3.26
CA ASN A 502 -10.10 -11.49 2.92
C ASN A 502 -11.36 -11.86 2.14
N GLU A 503 -12.37 -12.33 2.86
CA GLU A 503 -13.68 -12.73 2.33
C GLU A 503 -14.78 -12.35 3.31
N SER A 504 -15.95 -12.03 2.76
CA SER A 504 -17.17 -11.73 3.50
C SER A 504 -18.36 -12.51 2.89
N PRO A 505 -19.57 -12.46 3.49
CA PRO A 505 -20.76 -13.01 2.84
C PRO A 505 -21.05 -12.43 1.45
N ALA A 506 -20.51 -11.24 1.13
CA ALA A 506 -20.63 -10.63 -0.19
C ALA A 506 -19.71 -11.26 -1.25
N GLY A 507 -18.62 -11.93 -0.81
CA GLY A 507 -17.69 -12.61 -1.70
C GLY A 507 -16.23 -12.49 -1.26
N VAL A 508 -15.36 -12.94 -2.16
CA VAL A 508 -13.91 -12.81 -2.06
C VAL A 508 -13.50 -11.44 -2.58
N VAL A 509 -12.56 -10.77 -1.91
CA VAL A 509 -12.00 -9.52 -2.44
C VAL A 509 -11.24 -9.78 -3.74
N ASP A 510 -11.21 -8.80 -4.64
CA ASP A 510 -10.31 -8.86 -5.78
C ASP A 510 -8.85 -8.95 -5.29
N PRO A 511 -8.01 -9.82 -5.88
CA PRO A 511 -6.59 -9.92 -5.54
C PRO A 511 -5.91 -8.56 -5.54
N THR A 512 -5.28 -8.18 -4.43
CA THR A 512 -4.70 -6.84 -4.29
C THR A 512 -3.27 -6.92 -3.72
N PRO A 513 -2.28 -7.21 -4.58
CA PRO A 513 -0.86 -7.11 -4.23
C PRO A 513 -0.40 -5.63 -4.32
N THR A 514 -0.75 -4.82 -3.31
CA THR A 514 -0.37 -3.40 -3.28
C THR A 514 1.15 -3.25 -3.28
N ILE A 515 1.65 -2.37 -4.15
CA ILE A 515 3.07 -2.03 -4.24
C ILE A 515 3.28 -0.64 -3.66
N GLY A 516 4.04 -0.53 -2.56
CA GLY A 516 4.61 0.74 -2.10
C GLY A 516 6.02 0.90 -2.64
N MET A 517 6.30 1.95 -3.40
CA MET A 517 7.62 2.14 -4.01
C MET A 517 8.22 3.48 -3.63
N VAL A 518 9.54 3.48 -3.38
CA VAL A 518 10.31 4.68 -3.02
C VAL A 518 11.37 4.94 -4.08
N GLY A 519 11.56 6.22 -4.41
CA GLY A 519 12.57 6.72 -5.33
C GLY A 519 13.37 7.89 -4.76
N LEU A 520 14.51 8.18 -5.38
CA LEU A 520 15.36 9.32 -5.05
C LEU A 520 15.36 10.34 -6.19
N ILE A 521 15.23 11.62 -5.85
CA ILE A 521 15.44 12.75 -6.74
C ILE A 521 16.79 13.37 -6.42
N GLU A 522 17.64 13.56 -7.44
CA GLU A 522 19.01 14.04 -7.25
C GLU A 522 19.04 15.55 -7.01
N LYS A 523 18.23 16.32 -7.74
CA LYS A 523 18.16 17.79 -7.65
C LYS A 523 16.73 18.28 -7.55
N GLU A 524 16.54 19.38 -6.83
CA GLU A 524 15.23 20.04 -6.72
C GLU A 524 14.66 20.44 -8.09
N GLU A 525 15.52 20.81 -9.05
CA GLU A 525 15.11 21.13 -10.43
C GLU A 525 14.49 19.95 -11.19
N ASP A 526 14.77 18.72 -10.79
CA ASP A 526 14.24 17.51 -11.44
C ASP A 526 12.80 17.21 -10.99
N ILE A 527 12.29 17.89 -9.95
CA ILE A 527 10.94 17.65 -9.43
C ILE A 527 9.91 18.04 -10.49
N THR A 528 9.17 17.04 -10.94
CA THR A 528 8.15 17.17 -11.97
C THR A 528 6.76 16.83 -11.42
N THR A 529 5.72 17.43 -11.98
CA THR A 529 4.32 17.24 -11.57
C THR A 529 3.44 17.02 -12.80
N GLN A 530 2.29 16.39 -12.65
CA GLN A 530 1.39 16.06 -13.78
C GLN A 530 0.87 17.25 -14.58
N TRP A 531 0.63 18.38 -13.92
CA TRP A 531 -0.13 19.46 -14.50
C TRP A 531 0.66 20.36 -15.46
N PHE A 532 0.01 20.80 -16.53
CA PHE A 532 0.46 21.84 -17.44
C PHE A 532 0.71 23.16 -16.70
N LYS A 533 1.77 23.87 -17.11
CA LYS A 533 2.26 25.06 -16.40
C LYS A 533 2.20 26.33 -17.25
N THR A 534 2.38 26.22 -18.56
CA THR A 534 2.47 27.39 -19.45
C THR A 534 1.59 27.20 -20.68
N ALA A 535 0.83 28.23 -21.04
CA ALA A 535 0.09 28.23 -22.30
C ALA A 535 1.07 28.30 -23.49
N GLY A 536 0.83 27.47 -24.50
CA GLY A 536 1.71 27.31 -25.65
C GLY A 536 2.71 26.17 -25.52
N ASP A 537 2.86 25.53 -24.34
CA ASP A 537 3.67 24.32 -24.23
C ASP A 537 3.13 23.22 -25.16
N GLU A 538 4.04 22.50 -25.80
CA GLU A 538 3.76 21.37 -26.69
C GLU A 538 3.52 20.12 -25.86
N ILE A 539 2.48 19.37 -26.20
CA ILE A 539 2.03 18.16 -25.50
C ILE A 539 2.42 16.95 -26.33
N ILE A 540 3.12 16.00 -25.72
CA ILE A 540 3.64 14.80 -26.36
C ILE A 540 3.22 13.57 -25.55
N LEU A 541 2.69 12.56 -26.22
CA LEU A 541 2.57 11.22 -25.66
C LEU A 541 3.88 10.47 -25.92
N VAL A 542 4.58 10.09 -24.85
CA VAL A 542 5.69 9.13 -24.91
C VAL A 542 5.10 7.74 -24.71
N GLY A 543 5.28 6.85 -25.68
CA GLY A 543 4.59 5.57 -25.80
C GLY A 543 3.71 5.49 -27.05
N LYS A 544 2.95 4.41 -27.19
CA LYS A 544 2.03 4.20 -28.31
C LYS A 544 0.58 4.45 -27.90
N ILE A 545 -0.25 4.97 -28.80
CA ILE A 545 -1.70 4.93 -28.60
C ILE A 545 -2.17 3.48 -28.75
N GLY A 546 -2.77 2.94 -27.68
CA GLY A 546 -3.40 1.62 -27.67
C GLY A 546 -4.87 1.65 -28.09
N ALA A 547 -5.51 0.49 -28.04
CA ALA A 547 -6.94 0.32 -28.34
C ALA A 547 -7.61 -0.78 -27.48
N GLU A 548 -6.97 -1.18 -26.38
CA GLU A 548 -7.41 -2.30 -25.54
C GLU A 548 -8.27 -1.80 -24.37
N LEU A 549 -9.56 -2.14 -24.35
CA LEU A 549 -10.49 -1.74 -23.28
C LEU A 549 -10.66 -2.79 -22.18
N GLY A 550 -10.06 -3.97 -22.29
CA GLY A 550 -10.25 -5.05 -21.32
C GLY A 550 -9.80 -4.68 -19.91
N GLY A 551 -10.65 -4.97 -18.93
CA GLY A 551 -10.43 -4.57 -17.53
C GLY A 551 -10.51 -3.07 -17.26
N SER A 552 -10.79 -2.23 -18.26
CA SER A 552 -10.71 -0.77 -18.09
C SER A 552 -11.78 -0.21 -17.15
N ARG A 553 -11.45 0.90 -16.49
CA ARG A 553 -12.40 1.70 -15.72
C ARG A 553 -13.53 2.24 -16.58
N PHE A 554 -13.30 2.48 -17.87
CA PHE A 554 -14.36 2.79 -18.83
C PHE A 554 -15.41 1.68 -18.94
N LEU A 555 -15.01 0.42 -19.10
CA LEU A 555 -15.96 -0.70 -19.08
C LEU A 555 -16.70 -0.79 -17.75
N LYS A 556 -15.97 -0.57 -16.64
CA LYS A 556 -16.54 -0.67 -15.31
C LYS A 556 -17.60 0.41 -15.05
N VAL A 557 -17.26 1.67 -15.32
CA VAL A 557 -18.10 2.84 -14.97
C VAL A 557 -19.20 3.04 -15.99
N CYS A 558 -18.87 3.06 -17.28
CA CYS A 558 -19.82 3.41 -18.34
C CYS A 558 -20.67 2.22 -18.79
N HIS A 559 -20.18 0.98 -18.62
CA HIS A 559 -20.93 -0.23 -19.01
C HIS A 559 -21.30 -1.16 -17.86
N GLY A 560 -20.81 -0.94 -16.64
CA GLY A 560 -21.05 -1.84 -15.51
C GLY A 560 -20.39 -3.21 -15.68
N LYS A 561 -19.31 -3.33 -16.46
CA LYS A 561 -18.70 -4.61 -16.83
C LYS A 561 -17.23 -4.73 -16.38
N LYS A 562 -16.88 -5.90 -15.85
CA LYS A 562 -15.52 -6.34 -15.51
C LYS A 562 -15.08 -7.46 -16.46
N ILE A 563 -14.83 -7.15 -17.72
CA ILE A 563 -14.61 -8.15 -18.79
C ILE A 563 -13.36 -7.86 -19.62
N GLY A 564 -12.89 -8.87 -20.36
CA GLY A 564 -11.69 -8.80 -21.19
C GLY A 564 -10.41 -9.06 -20.40
N PRO A 565 -9.31 -9.43 -21.07
CA PRO A 565 -8.01 -9.48 -20.45
C PRO A 565 -7.53 -8.06 -20.07
N PRO A 566 -6.74 -7.89 -18.99
CA PRO A 566 -6.07 -6.62 -18.74
C PRO A 566 -5.06 -6.32 -19.87
N PRO A 567 -4.64 -5.04 -20.03
CA PRO A 567 -3.64 -4.68 -21.01
C PRO A 567 -2.31 -5.38 -20.72
N HIS A 568 -1.51 -5.64 -21.76
CA HIS A 568 -0.19 -6.25 -21.60
C HIS A 568 0.88 -5.21 -21.25
N VAL A 569 1.80 -5.53 -20.35
CA VAL A 569 3.00 -4.73 -20.07
C VAL A 569 4.27 -5.43 -20.57
N ASP A 570 4.95 -4.79 -21.52
CA ASP A 570 6.31 -5.16 -21.91
C ASP A 570 7.30 -4.44 -21.00
N LEU A 571 7.86 -5.17 -20.02
CA LEU A 571 8.76 -4.61 -19.02
C LEU A 571 10.03 -4.01 -19.62
N ALA A 572 10.56 -4.57 -20.71
CA ALA A 572 11.76 -4.00 -21.35
C ALA A 572 11.42 -2.65 -21.99
N HIS A 573 10.26 -2.57 -22.65
CA HIS A 573 9.78 -1.33 -23.23
C HIS A 573 9.45 -0.26 -22.16
N GLU A 574 8.80 -0.66 -21.08
CA GLU A 574 8.48 0.19 -19.92
C GLU A 574 9.75 0.83 -19.35
N ILE A 575 10.80 0.04 -19.13
CA ILE A 575 12.08 0.52 -18.59
C ILE A 575 12.71 1.58 -19.51
N GLU A 576 12.72 1.35 -20.82
CA GLU A 576 13.32 2.29 -21.78
C GLU A 576 12.54 3.62 -21.85
N ILE A 577 11.21 3.55 -21.79
CA ILE A 577 10.35 4.75 -21.70
C ILE A 577 10.66 5.51 -20.42
N GLN A 578 10.63 4.84 -19.26
CA GLN A 578 10.87 5.50 -17.98
C GLN A 578 12.28 6.10 -17.90
N ASN A 579 13.31 5.39 -18.36
CA ASN A 579 14.69 5.91 -18.44
C ASN A 579 14.75 7.17 -19.30
N THR A 580 14.12 7.14 -20.47
CA THR A 580 14.16 8.27 -21.42
C THR A 580 13.42 9.49 -20.87
N VAL A 581 12.26 9.30 -20.25
CA VAL A 581 11.52 10.41 -19.61
C VAL A 581 12.31 11.02 -18.46
N ARG A 582 12.93 10.20 -17.58
CA ARG A 582 13.82 10.72 -16.53
C ARG A 582 15.00 11.51 -17.09
N ASP A 583 15.59 11.07 -18.20
CA ASP A 583 16.69 11.78 -18.85
C ASP A 583 16.24 13.13 -19.45
N LEU A 584 15.03 13.21 -19.99
CA LEU A 584 14.43 14.48 -20.44
C LEU A 584 14.16 15.43 -19.26
N ILE A 585 13.63 14.91 -18.14
CA ILE A 585 13.40 15.67 -16.90
C ILE A 585 14.72 16.25 -16.39
N ARG A 586 15.75 15.41 -16.22
CA ARG A 586 17.10 15.80 -15.78
C ARG A 586 17.80 16.77 -16.73
N GLY A 587 17.40 16.75 -18.00
CA GLY A 587 17.86 17.70 -19.01
C GLY A 587 17.20 19.09 -18.91
N GLY A 588 16.25 19.29 -17.99
CA GLY A 588 15.48 20.53 -17.85
C GLY A 588 14.53 20.80 -19.01
N ILE A 589 14.13 19.75 -19.75
CA ILE A 589 13.33 19.88 -20.97
C ILE A 589 11.83 19.81 -20.66
N VAL A 590 11.45 18.94 -19.73
CA VAL A 590 10.06 18.61 -19.39
C VAL A 590 9.49 19.66 -18.43
N GLN A 591 8.32 20.20 -18.78
CA GLN A 591 7.55 21.12 -17.94
C GLN A 591 6.58 20.36 -17.03
N SER A 592 5.91 19.33 -17.55
CA SER A 592 5.04 18.43 -16.78
C SER A 592 5.14 17.01 -17.33
N ALA A 593 4.90 16.01 -16.49
CA ALA A 593 4.85 14.60 -16.86
C ALA A 593 3.77 13.90 -16.05
N HIS A 594 2.90 13.15 -16.72
CA HIS A 594 1.79 12.42 -16.11
C HIS A 594 1.64 11.07 -16.77
N ASP A 595 1.45 10.04 -15.96
CA ASP A 595 1.23 8.67 -16.41
C ASP A 595 -0.17 8.51 -17.07
N CYS A 596 -0.37 7.44 -17.85
CA CYS A 596 -1.70 7.07 -18.39
C CYS A 596 -2.15 5.73 -17.80
N SER A 597 -2.96 5.83 -16.75
CA SER A 597 -3.48 4.73 -15.92
C SER A 597 -5.01 4.60 -16.07
N GLU A 598 -5.79 4.57 -14.99
CA GLU A 598 -7.23 4.38 -15.01
C GLU A 598 -7.97 5.48 -15.79
N GLY A 599 -8.89 5.06 -16.66
CA GLY A 599 -9.65 5.95 -17.54
C GLY A 599 -8.88 6.42 -18.79
N GLY A 600 -7.60 6.08 -18.90
CA GLY A 600 -6.81 6.23 -20.12
C GLY A 600 -6.38 7.66 -20.45
N LEU A 601 -6.03 7.87 -21.73
CA LEU A 601 -5.42 9.12 -22.20
C LEU A 601 -6.32 10.34 -21.96
N ALA A 602 -7.64 10.20 -22.11
CA ALA A 602 -8.56 11.31 -21.91
C ALA A 602 -8.59 11.79 -20.45
N VAL A 603 -8.50 10.88 -19.49
CA VAL A 603 -8.41 11.22 -18.06
C VAL A 603 -7.05 11.87 -17.76
N ALA A 604 -5.95 11.28 -18.23
CA ALA A 604 -4.62 11.85 -18.04
C ALA A 604 -4.51 13.30 -18.60
N LEU A 605 -5.06 13.56 -19.79
CA LEU A 605 -5.10 14.90 -20.37
C LEU A 605 -5.97 15.86 -19.54
N ALA A 606 -7.11 15.40 -19.02
CA ALA A 606 -7.97 16.20 -18.16
C ALA A 606 -7.28 16.53 -16.83
N GLU A 607 -6.64 15.57 -16.17
CA GLU A 607 -5.92 15.78 -14.92
C GLU A 607 -4.69 16.69 -15.10
N SER A 608 -4.02 16.59 -16.25
CA SER A 608 -2.93 17.52 -16.63
C SER A 608 -3.42 18.98 -16.74
N CYS A 609 -4.69 19.19 -17.07
CA CYS A 609 -5.30 20.53 -17.14
C CYS A 609 -5.63 21.14 -15.76
N PHE A 610 -5.63 20.34 -14.68
CA PHE A 610 -6.12 20.71 -13.35
C PHE A 610 -5.06 21.29 -12.41
N ASN A 611 -4.11 22.05 -12.96
CA ASN A 611 -3.05 22.67 -12.17
C ASN A 611 -3.64 23.48 -10.98
N PRO A 612 -3.20 23.20 -9.72
CA PRO A 612 -3.76 23.82 -8.52
C PRO A 612 -3.61 25.35 -8.46
N LYS A 613 -2.65 25.94 -9.17
CA LYS A 613 -2.42 27.39 -9.21
C LYS A 613 -3.29 28.10 -10.24
N GLN A 614 -3.47 27.49 -11.40
CA GLN A 614 -4.23 28.03 -12.52
C GLN A 614 -4.62 26.90 -13.45
N ARG A 615 -5.89 26.78 -13.81
CA ARG A 615 -6.35 25.75 -14.75
C ARG A 615 -6.01 26.14 -16.19
N PHE A 616 -5.68 25.15 -17.01
CA PHE A 616 -5.35 25.33 -18.43
C PHE A 616 -6.27 24.46 -19.29
N GLY A 617 -6.61 24.93 -20.50
CA GLY A 617 -7.15 24.07 -21.55
C GLY A 617 -6.04 23.41 -22.38
N ALA A 618 -6.44 22.54 -23.30
CA ALA A 618 -5.54 21.91 -24.26
C ALA A 618 -6.26 21.70 -25.61
N GLU A 619 -5.51 21.88 -26.69
CA GLU A 619 -5.92 21.54 -28.05
C GLU A 619 -5.15 20.30 -28.49
N ILE A 620 -5.87 19.20 -28.70
CA ILE A 620 -5.33 17.87 -28.98
C ILE A 620 -5.85 17.40 -30.34
N ASP A 621 -4.94 16.93 -31.19
CA ASP A 621 -5.19 16.30 -32.47
C ASP A 621 -4.58 14.90 -32.49
N LEU A 622 -5.45 13.89 -32.51
CA LEU A 622 -5.07 12.48 -32.58
C LEU A 622 -5.06 11.95 -34.02
N GLY A 623 -5.45 12.78 -34.99
CA GLY A 623 -5.51 12.45 -36.42
C GLY A 623 -6.44 11.29 -36.75
N ASP A 624 -6.18 10.66 -37.91
CA ASP A 624 -6.83 9.42 -38.38
C ASP A 624 -6.12 8.15 -37.86
N CYS A 625 -5.06 8.30 -37.07
CA CYS A 625 -4.07 7.27 -36.76
C CYS A 625 -4.08 6.82 -35.29
N GLY A 626 -5.21 6.88 -34.60
CA GLY A 626 -5.29 6.33 -33.25
C GLY A 626 -5.23 4.79 -33.28
N GLY A 627 -4.53 4.22 -32.30
CA GLY A 627 -4.13 2.81 -32.14
C GLY A 627 -4.87 1.76 -32.97
N SER A 628 -4.13 0.83 -33.58
CA SER A 628 -4.71 -0.28 -34.33
C SER A 628 -5.03 -1.49 -33.46
N ARG A 629 -6.10 -2.20 -33.79
CA ARG A 629 -6.45 -3.51 -33.24
C ARG A 629 -5.98 -4.64 -34.17
N PRO A 630 -5.44 -5.75 -33.64
CA PRO A 630 -5.25 -6.96 -34.41
C PRO A 630 -6.61 -7.54 -34.82
N SER A 631 -6.84 -7.72 -36.12
CA SER A 631 -8.02 -8.39 -36.69
C SER A 631 -7.60 -9.58 -37.54
N GLY A 632 -8.52 -10.53 -37.77
CA GLY A 632 -8.28 -11.67 -38.66
C GLY A 632 -7.96 -11.30 -40.12
N ALA A 633 -8.08 -10.03 -40.49
CA ALA A 633 -7.80 -9.48 -41.82
C ALA A 633 -6.66 -8.42 -41.84
N GLY A 634 -5.93 -8.23 -40.74
CA GLY A 634 -4.87 -7.21 -40.60
C GLY A 634 -5.09 -6.27 -39.40
N GLU A 635 -4.60 -5.04 -39.47
CA GLU A 635 -4.82 -4.00 -38.45
C GLU A 635 -6.06 -3.16 -38.78
N THR A 636 -6.99 -3.02 -37.83
CA THR A 636 -8.16 -2.13 -37.96
C THR A 636 -8.00 -0.93 -37.03
N PRO A 637 -8.30 0.31 -37.47
CA PRO A 637 -8.26 1.48 -36.59
C PRO A 637 -9.15 1.31 -35.36
N GLY A 638 -8.67 1.82 -34.22
CA GLY A 638 -9.45 1.90 -32.99
C GLY A 638 -10.64 2.85 -33.16
N THR A 639 -11.73 2.60 -32.44
CA THR A 639 -12.83 3.56 -32.31
C THR A 639 -12.43 4.73 -31.41
N THR A 640 -13.18 5.84 -31.46
CA THR A 640 -12.92 7.01 -30.62
C THR A 640 -12.81 6.64 -29.14
N GLU A 641 -13.75 5.84 -28.63
CA GLU A 641 -13.77 5.39 -27.23
C GLU A 641 -12.59 4.47 -26.88
N GLU A 642 -12.14 3.61 -27.81
CA GLU A 642 -10.96 2.77 -27.61
C GLU A 642 -9.71 3.65 -27.47
N ILE A 643 -9.55 4.66 -28.31
CA ILE A 643 -8.36 5.53 -28.30
C ILE A 643 -8.33 6.44 -27.06
N LEU A 644 -9.49 6.98 -26.66
CA LEU A 644 -9.58 7.89 -25.51
C LEU A 644 -9.43 7.16 -24.17
N PHE A 645 -10.02 5.98 -24.03
CA PHE A 645 -10.22 5.34 -22.73
C PHE A 645 -9.53 3.99 -22.55
N ASN A 646 -8.70 3.55 -23.51
CA ASN A 646 -7.81 2.41 -23.26
C ASN A 646 -6.80 2.73 -22.17
N GLU A 647 -6.46 1.71 -21.40
CA GLU A 647 -5.52 1.77 -20.28
C GLU A 647 -4.22 1.02 -20.64
N SER A 648 -3.86 1.01 -21.94
CA SER A 648 -2.63 0.40 -22.41
C SER A 648 -1.40 0.94 -21.68
N GLN A 649 -0.43 0.05 -21.45
CA GLN A 649 0.69 0.29 -20.56
C GLN A 649 1.83 1.05 -21.25
N SER A 650 2.78 1.55 -20.44
CA SER A 650 3.98 2.25 -20.90
C SER A 650 3.68 3.54 -21.68
N ARG A 651 2.88 4.43 -21.06
CA ARG A 651 2.47 5.71 -21.66
C ARG A 651 2.59 6.83 -20.65
N ILE A 652 3.21 7.93 -21.07
CA ILE A 652 3.38 9.15 -20.27
C ILE A 652 3.07 10.35 -21.16
N VAL A 653 2.19 11.23 -20.71
CA VAL A 653 1.96 12.55 -21.31
C VAL A 653 2.98 13.51 -20.72
N ILE A 654 3.77 14.16 -21.58
CA ILE A 654 4.68 15.23 -21.19
C ILE A 654 4.30 16.54 -21.85
N SER A 655 4.60 17.66 -21.19
CA SER A 655 4.63 18.98 -21.82
C SER A 655 6.05 19.52 -21.89
N VAL A 656 6.37 20.23 -22.98
CA VAL A 656 7.68 20.88 -23.20
C VAL A 656 7.48 22.27 -23.79
N ALA A 657 8.42 23.18 -23.53
CA ALA A 657 8.39 24.48 -24.19
C ALA A 657 8.58 24.31 -25.73
N PRO A 658 7.98 25.15 -26.58
CA PRO A 658 8.08 25.02 -28.04
C PRO A 658 9.51 24.94 -28.58
N GLU A 659 10.44 25.71 -28.01
CA GLU A 659 11.86 25.69 -28.36
C GLU A 659 12.56 24.35 -28.08
N ASN A 660 11.98 23.51 -27.23
CA ASN A 660 12.51 22.20 -26.87
C ASN A 660 11.85 21.05 -27.64
N LEU A 661 10.85 21.31 -28.48
CA LEU A 661 10.09 20.27 -29.20
C LEU A 661 11.00 19.40 -30.09
N GLU A 662 11.76 20.03 -30.99
CA GLU A 662 12.64 19.31 -31.93
C GLU A 662 13.69 18.48 -31.19
N LYS A 663 14.27 19.04 -30.13
CA LYS A 663 15.25 18.35 -29.28
C LYS A 663 14.63 17.13 -28.61
N THR A 664 13.43 17.26 -28.08
CA THR A 664 12.68 16.17 -27.42
C THR A 664 12.42 15.04 -28.41
N MET A 665 11.89 15.36 -29.60
CA MET A 665 11.60 14.39 -30.65
C MET A 665 12.86 13.69 -31.16
N SER A 666 13.99 14.40 -31.29
CA SER A 666 15.29 13.81 -31.65
C SER A 666 15.74 12.79 -30.61
N MET A 667 15.71 13.15 -29.32
CA MET A 667 16.12 12.25 -28.23
C MET A 667 15.25 10.98 -28.17
N LEU A 668 13.94 11.13 -28.33
CA LEU A 668 13.01 9.99 -28.39
C LEU A 668 13.28 9.11 -29.61
N GLY A 669 13.48 9.72 -30.80
CA GLY A 669 13.77 9.02 -32.04
C GLY A 669 15.11 8.27 -32.04
N GLU A 670 16.17 8.87 -31.50
CA GLU A 670 17.50 8.25 -31.36
C GLU A 670 17.45 6.99 -30.48
N ARG A 671 16.63 7.02 -29.42
CA ARG A 671 16.38 5.88 -28.53
C ARG A 671 15.30 4.94 -29.03
N LYS A 672 14.70 5.21 -30.19
CA LYS A 672 13.61 4.43 -30.80
C LYS A 672 12.40 4.29 -29.87
N ILE A 673 12.17 5.29 -29.02
CA ILE A 673 10.97 5.37 -28.20
C ILE A 673 9.82 5.83 -29.10
N PRO A 674 8.70 5.10 -29.17
CA PRO A 674 7.49 5.57 -29.84
C PRO A 674 6.98 6.84 -29.14
N PHE A 675 6.54 7.82 -29.93
CA PHE A 675 5.92 9.02 -29.40
C PHE A 675 4.98 9.64 -30.42
N GLN A 676 4.09 10.51 -29.95
CA GLN A 676 3.22 11.32 -30.78
C GLN A 676 3.10 12.73 -30.20
N GLN A 677 3.31 13.76 -31.03
CA GLN A 677 2.93 15.12 -30.68
C GLN A 677 1.40 15.19 -30.72
N LEU A 678 0.79 15.45 -29.56
CA LEU A 678 -0.66 15.49 -29.40
C LEU A 678 -1.23 16.87 -29.72
N GLY A 679 -0.49 17.93 -29.46
CA GLY A 679 -0.96 19.30 -29.63
C GLY A 679 -0.34 20.23 -28.60
N LYS A 680 -1.12 21.17 -28.04
CA LYS A 680 -0.59 22.25 -27.20
C LYS A 680 -1.52 22.65 -26.06
N VAL A 681 -0.94 23.21 -25.01
CA VAL A 681 -1.68 23.80 -23.88
C VAL A 681 -2.30 25.12 -24.33
N ALA A 682 -3.63 25.21 -24.40
CA ALA A 682 -4.33 26.39 -24.92
C ALA A 682 -5.78 26.51 -24.45
N GLY A 683 -6.23 27.76 -24.24
CA GLY A 683 -7.62 28.08 -23.94
C GLY A 683 -8.08 27.62 -22.55
N ASP A 684 -9.39 27.40 -22.42
CA ASP A 684 -10.11 27.02 -21.20
C ASP A 684 -10.97 25.76 -21.38
N GLN A 685 -10.77 25.05 -22.49
CA GLN A 685 -11.43 23.79 -22.81
C GLN A 685 -10.39 22.71 -23.10
N LEU A 686 -10.71 21.46 -22.77
CA LEU A 686 -10.04 20.30 -23.38
C LEU A 686 -10.73 20.06 -24.72
N ARG A 687 -10.04 20.31 -25.83
CA ARG A 687 -10.51 20.04 -27.19
C ARG A 687 -9.74 18.85 -27.76
N VAL A 688 -10.45 17.85 -28.25
CA VAL A 688 -9.86 16.67 -28.87
C VAL A 688 -10.49 16.46 -30.25
N GLU A 689 -9.65 16.45 -31.28
CA GLU A 689 -10.01 16.07 -32.64
C GLU A 689 -9.48 14.66 -32.93
N ILE A 690 -10.36 13.76 -33.37
CA ILE A 690 -10.04 12.36 -33.58
C ILE A 690 -10.95 11.78 -34.66
N ALA A 691 -10.39 11.21 -35.72
CA ALA A 691 -11.13 10.61 -36.84
C ALA A 691 -12.28 11.51 -37.38
N GLY A 692 -12.06 12.83 -37.41
CA GLY A 692 -13.05 13.84 -37.82
C GLY A 692 -14.13 14.19 -36.78
N GLU A 693 -14.16 13.52 -35.63
CA GLU A 693 -14.98 13.86 -34.47
C GLU A 693 -14.30 14.99 -33.68
N LYS A 694 -15.08 16.02 -33.29
CA LYS A 694 -14.60 17.16 -32.52
C LYS A 694 -15.27 17.18 -31.17
N LEU A 695 -14.50 16.82 -30.14
CA LEU A 695 -14.94 16.79 -28.76
C LEU A 695 -14.37 18.02 -28.04
N ALA A 696 -15.18 18.62 -27.17
CA ALA A 696 -14.79 19.77 -26.38
C ALA A 696 -15.48 19.75 -25.01
N TRP A 697 -14.71 19.98 -23.95
CA TRP A 697 -15.21 20.08 -22.59
C TRP A 697 -14.67 21.33 -21.90
N PRO A 698 -15.53 22.16 -21.28
CA PRO A 698 -15.05 23.22 -20.40
C PRO A 698 -14.23 22.65 -19.25
N ILE A 699 -13.01 23.16 -19.04
CA ILE A 699 -12.14 22.68 -17.95
C ILE A 699 -12.77 22.94 -16.58
N ALA A 700 -13.56 24.01 -16.44
CA ALA A 700 -14.31 24.29 -15.23
C ALA A 700 -15.28 23.16 -14.85
N ASP A 701 -15.96 22.57 -15.84
CA ASP A 701 -16.93 21.49 -15.62
C ASP A 701 -16.23 20.18 -15.28
N LEU A 702 -15.17 19.83 -16.04
CA LEU A 702 -14.37 18.63 -15.77
C LEU A 702 -13.73 18.70 -14.38
N TYR A 703 -13.15 19.86 -14.03
CA TYR A 703 -12.55 20.06 -12.72
C TYR A 703 -13.59 19.96 -11.60
N ASP A 704 -14.79 20.52 -11.77
CA ASP A 704 -15.84 20.43 -10.77
C ASP A 704 -16.34 18.99 -10.57
N ASP A 705 -16.49 18.24 -11.66
CA ASP A 705 -16.80 16.82 -11.64
C ASP A 705 -15.73 16.01 -10.92
N TRP A 706 -14.45 16.24 -11.22
CA TRP A 706 -13.33 15.57 -10.58
C TRP A 706 -13.12 15.97 -9.11
N TRP A 707 -13.14 17.27 -8.81
CA TRP A 707 -12.76 17.81 -7.50
C TRP A 707 -13.82 17.57 -6.42
N ASN A 708 -15.11 17.69 -6.77
CA ASN A 708 -16.19 17.68 -5.78
C ASN A 708 -16.89 16.33 -5.63
N SER A 709 -16.53 15.29 -6.39
CA SER A 709 -17.30 14.04 -6.42
C SER A 709 -17.35 13.31 -5.08
N ILE A 710 -16.20 13.00 -4.47
CA ILE A 710 -16.18 12.32 -3.16
C ILE A 710 -16.93 13.14 -2.11
N ARG A 711 -16.66 14.46 -2.07
CA ARG A 711 -17.32 15.38 -1.14
C ARG A 711 -18.84 15.32 -1.25
N ARG A 712 -19.38 15.39 -2.47
CA ARG A 712 -20.83 15.30 -2.72
C ARG A 712 -21.42 13.98 -2.24
N LEU A 713 -20.68 12.88 -2.38
CA LEU A 713 -21.15 11.55 -1.99
C LEU A 713 -21.21 11.37 -0.46
N VAL A 714 -20.26 11.94 0.28
CA VAL A 714 -20.19 11.75 1.74
C VAL A 714 -20.86 12.84 2.56
N GLU A 715 -20.97 14.07 2.04
CA GLU A 715 -21.59 15.21 2.76
C GLU A 715 -23.10 15.39 2.46
N SER A 716 -23.63 14.79 1.39
CA SER A 716 -25.06 14.88 1.06
C SER A 716 -25.96 14.05 1.98
N ASP A 717 -25.37 13.17 2.78
CA ASP A 717 -26.06 12.32 3.72
C ASP A 717 -26.23 13.05 5.06
N SER A 718 -27.37 13.73 5.24
CA SER A 718 -27.73 14.43 6.49
C SER A 718 -27.86 13.52 7.73
N SER A 719 -27.69 12.20 7.54
CA SER A 719 -27.71 11.16 8.58
C SER A 719 -26.33 10.74 9.08
N ALA A 720 -25.23 11.13 8.42
CA ALA A 720 -23.90 10.96 8.96
C ALA A 720 -23.75 11.83 10.20
N GLU A 721 -23.38 11.25 11.35
CA GLU A 721 -23.00 12.01 12.54
C GLU A 721 -22.08 13.14 12.09
N ARG A 722 -22.53 14.39 12.30
CA ARG A 722 -21.70 15.56 12.01
C ARG A 722 -20.43 15.38 12.83
N ILE A 723 -19.33 15.08 12.15
CA ILE A 723 -18.00 15.27 12.69
C ILE A 723 -17.99 16.72 13.17
N PRO A 724 -17.72 17.00 14.47
CA PRO A 724 -17.61 18.36 14.95
C PRO A 724 -16.67 19.12 14.03
N SER A 725 -17.16 20.23 13.49
CA SER A 725 -16.44 21.06 12.52
C SER A 725 -14.99 21.26 12.94
N LEU A 726 -14.07 20.88 12.05
CA LEU A 726 -12.70 21.38 12.03
C LEU A 726 -12.69 22.90 11.87
#